data_AF-A0A931LMX3-F1
#
_entry.id   AF-A0A931LMX3-F1
#
_cell.length_a   1.000
_cell.length_b   1.000
_cell.length_c   1.000
_cell.angle_alpha   90.00
_cell.angle_beta   90.00
_cell.angle_gamma   90.00
#
_symmetry.space_group_name_H-M   'P 1'
#
loop_
_entity.id
_entity.type
_entity.pdbx_description
1 polymer ?
#
loop_
_entity_poly.entity_id
_entity_poly.type
_entity_poly.pdbx_seq_one_letter_code
_entity_poly.pdbx_strand_id
1 'polypeptide(L)'
;MPRPPRPADTVLSFATAQDFDRRLPATVEFSGMDPFGHETRFRTLEPITIVPARLRAVQFHDEKGFHDLTDHLLRRELVYPFGSNPKPGTTLYLGFDRALPSCAPVSLFFTFSNSRSGEEERLRLIREAKAQQELCRPSGSLMTCQEKRRPSLEQENSRTLAHHSVRTVWEFLTTAGSWKTLDPTERQVKDETRNFTLNGRVLFKISEEMGKKSIGSVPEEWYYLRFRFVSGTYDAPPQLANLAMNGVRVEQAVPVPMTDLTGAVTWTIAKNAIVKGPAPTPGKLTHLKLQFDPQNQEIVQLTFTDDDKRLPRFTVLEYREASGTATGHLRVEAIQLGYGDGRPYQELALPEAPVQQSSFQLFTLEGEKLYIWQLRADFDASKRSDRHLLLDSTQGIVMFGDGEKGHVPPTNTPVYAAYRATRAEAGNLGVDKIKELTNSPHNRALLGSVDDVKKQFASIANPIAAQGGAAAETLPHAIGRAIELVEAPQRAVTLQDYETLAEETPGVQLARVSARANLHPSFPCFKAPGLITLLVLPYLPVDRPMPSQGLLQAVRAYLTRRRVIGTRVEVVGPTYLEVAVQAKVQACVGVNKTELQQRIVDALNRFFHPLQGGPDGVGWPFGRDVYRSEVLQVIDETVGVDHVLSLELIPEGKEPQCGNVCLGPLGLVAAGQHQIEVL
;
A
#
# COMPACT_ATOMS: atom_id res chain seq x y z
N MET A 1 1.89 22.19 -10.36
CA MET A 1 1.07 21.63 -11.46
C MET A 1 -0.02 20.76 -10.89
N PRO A 2 -1.22 20.75 -11.49
CA PRO A 2 -2.28 19.82 -11.14
C PRO A 2 -1.84 18.36 -11.35
N ARG A 3 -2.32 17.46 -10.50
CA ARG A 3 -2.08 16.02 -10.65
C ARG A 3 -2.81 15.49 -11.88
N PRO A 4 -2.19 14.59 -12.68
CA PRO A 4 -2.85 13.95 -13.80
C PRO A 4 -4.01 13.05 -13.32
N PRO A 5 -4.92 12.67 -14.23
CA PRO A 5 -5.98 11.70 -13.94
C PRO A 5 -5.36 10.38 -13.47
N ARG A 6 -6.00 9.75 -12.49
CA ARG A 6 -5.52 8.52 -11.86
C ARG A 6 -6.47 7.36 -12.12
N PRO A 7 -5.95 6.16 -12.45
CA PRO A 7 -6.78 4.98 -12.56
C PRO A 7 -7.22 4.47 -11.18
N ALA A 8 -8.37 3.81 -11.16
CA ALA A 8 -8.80 3.06 -9.98
C ALA A 8 -7.98 1.76 -9.84
N ASP A 9 -7.76 1.30 -8.62
CA ASP A 9 -7.16 -0.01 -8.34
C ASP A 9 -8.03 -0.84 -7.39
N THR A 10 -7.87 -2.16 -7.49
CA THR A 10 -8.54 -3.12 -6.62
C THR A 10 -7.82 -4.46 -6.62
N VAL A 11 -8.42 -5.46 -5.99
CA VAL A 11 -7.95 -6.85 -5.98
C VAL A 11 -9.00 -7.71 -6.67
N LEU A 12 -8.58 -8.63 -7.53
CA LEU A 12 -9.42 -9.74 -7.98
C LEU A 12 -9.09 -10.99 -7.19
N SER A 13 -10.14 -11.74 -6.87
CA SER A 13 -10.10 -13.08 -6.31
C SER A 13 -10.72 -14.04 -7.33
N PHE A 14 -10.14 -15.23 -7.43
CA PHE A 14 -10.55 -16.26 -8.38
C PHE A 14 -10.88 -17.57 -7.67
N ALA A 15 -11.93 -18.23 -8.14
CA ALA A 15 -12.17 -19.65 -7.87
C ALA A 15 -12.15 -20.41 -9.19
N THR A 16 -11.50 -21.57 -9.21
CA THR A 16 -11.51 -22.48 -10.37
C THR A 16 -12.70 -23.45 -10.28
N ALA A 17 -13.24 -23.79 -11.46
CA ALA A 17 -14.24 -24.84 -11.64
C ALA A 17 -13.61 -26.22 -11.83
N GLN A 18 -12.29 -26.27 -12.07
CA GLN A 18 -11.55 -27.47 -12.44
C GLN A 18 -10.47 -27.76 -11.39
N ASP A 19 -10.17 -29.05 -11.23
CA ASP A 19 -9.23 -29.56 -10.21
C ASP A 19 -7.76 -29.48 -10.68
N PHE A 20 -7.36 -28.38 -11.32
CA PHE A 20 -5.97 -28.10 -11.65
C PHE A 20 -5.62 -26.62 -11.48
N ASP A 21 -4.32 -26.36 -11.37
CA ASP A 21 -3.79 -25.01 -11.22
C ASP A 21 -3.69 -24.30 -12.57
N ARG A 22 -4.23 -23.08 -12.66
CA ARG A 22 -4.12 -22.24 -13.86
C ARG A 22 -3.21 -21.06 -13.61
N ARG A 23 -2.13 -20.95 -14.39
CA ARG A 23 -1.29 -19.74 -14.40
C ARG A 23 -1.82 -18.70 -15.38
N LEU A 24 -2.00 -17.48 -14.91
CA LEU A 24 -2.27 -16.29 -15.71
C LEU A 24 -1.05 -15.37 -15.72
N PRO A 25 -0.65 -14.83 -16.87
CA PRO A 25 0.38 -13.79 -16.93
C PRO A 25 -0.12 -12.48 -16.29
N ALA A 26 0.79 -11.52 -16.14
CA ALA A 26 0.38 -10.14 -15.87
C ALA A 26 -0.36 -9.57 -17.10
N THR A 27 -0.99 -8.40 -16.93
CA THR A 27 -1.72 -7.63 -17.94
C THR A 27 -2.98 -8.27 -18.52
N VAL A 28 -3.40 -9.42 -18.02
CA VAL A 28 -4.69 -10.04 -18.41
C VAL A 28 -5.84 -9.11 -18.04
N GLU A 29 -6.73 -8.89 -19.00
CA GLU A 29 -7.85 -7.97 -18.88
C GLU A 29 -9.12 -8.66 -18.37
N PHE A 30 -9.79 -8.01 -17.44
CA PHE A 30 -11.08 -8.41 -16.88
C PHE A 30 -12.04 -7.22 -16.95
N SER A 31 -13.33 -7.49 -17.11
CA SER A 31 -14.35 -6.46 -17.15
C SER A 31 -15.37 -6.57 -16.03
N GLY A 32 -15.81 -5.40 -15.60
CA GLY A 32 -17.00 -5.20 -14.79
C GLY A 32 -17.92 -4.17 -15.43
N MET A 33 -19.13 -4.07 -14.90
CA MET A 33 -20.11 -3.09 -15.34
C MET A 33 -20.20 -1.96 -14.32
N ASP A 34 -20.16 -0.73 -14.81
CA ASP A 34 -20.46 0.44 -13.98
C ASP A 34 -21.97 0.55 -13.69
N PRO A 35 -22.40 1.46 -12.79
CA PRO A 35 -23.82 1.64 -12.49
C PRO A 35 -24.70 2.03 -13.69
N PHE A 36 -24.10 2.51 -14.78
CA PHE A 36 -24.77 2.93 -16.01
C PHE A 36 -24.72 1.84 -17.10
N GLY A 37 -24.15 0.68 -16.81
CA GLY A 37 -24.05 -0.44 -17.75
C GLY A 37 -22.93 -0.33 -18.77
N HIS A 38 -21.97 0.59 -18.60
CA HIS A 38 -20.79 0.63 -19.46
C HIS A 38 -19.72 -0.35 -18.98
N GLU A 39 -19.15 -1.10 -19.92
CA GLU A 39 -18.03 -1.98 -19.66
C GLU A 39 -16.83 -1.17 -19.14
N THR A 40 -16.26 -1.60 -18.02
CA THR A 40 -15.05 -1.04 -17.44
C THR A 40 -14.03 -2.14 -17.30
N ARG A 41 -12.90 -1.99 -18.00
CA ARG A 41 -11.85 -2.99 -18.04
C ARG A 41 -10.73 -2.66 -17.06
N PHE A 42 -10.19 -3.71 -16.46
CA PHE A 42 -9.09 -3.73 -15.50
C PHE A 42 -8.05 -4.72 -15.99
N ARG A 43 -6.77 -4.47 -15.71
CA ARG A 43 -5.68 -5.39 -16.03
C ARG A 43 -4.99 -5.88 -14.78
N THR A 44 -4.52 -7.12 -14.77
CA THR A 44 -3.65 -7.62 -13.71
C THR A 44 -2.29 -6.91 -13.73
N LEU A 45 -1.81 -6.53 -12.55
CA LEU A 45 -0.48 -5.91 -12.41
C LEU A 45 0.64 -6.94 -12.34
N GLU A 46 0.30 -8.17 -11.96
CA GLU A 46 1.25 -9.24 -11.66
C GLU A 46 0.70 -10.57 -12.17
N PRO A 47 1.57 -11.56 -12.48
CA PRO A 47 1.11 -12.90 -12.77
C PRO A 47 0.55 -13.57 -11.52
N ILE A 48 -0.35 -14.53 -11.71
CA ILE A 48 -0.96 -15.32 -10.64
C ILE A 48 -1.13 -16.78 -11.07
N THR A 49 -0.96 -17.70 -10.11
CA THR A 49 -1.41 -19.09 -10.24
C THR A 49 -2.68 -19.26 -9.41
N ILE A 50 -3.74 -19.72 -10.05
CA ILE A 50 -5.06 -19.92 -9.46
C ILE A 50 -5.17 -21.40 -9.09
N VAL A 51 -5.38 -21.67 -7.81
CA VAL A 51 -5.45 -23.03 -7.27
C VAL A 51 -6.87 -23.38 -6.84
N PRO A 52 -7.26 -24.67 -6.83
CA PRO A 52 -8.61 -25.11 -6.45
C PRO A 52 -8.91 -25.04 -4.95
N ALA A 53 -7.89 -24.86 -4.11
CA ALA A 53 -8.06 -24.73 -2.66
C ALA A 53 -8.90 -23.50 -2.30
N ARG A 54 -9.80 -23.66 -1.33
CA ARG A 54 -10.62 -22.59 -0.76
C ARG A 54 -10.30 -22.45 0.71
N LEU A 55 -10.25 -21.21 1.17
CA LEU A 55 -10.13 -20.90 2.58
C LEU A 55 -11.45 -21.22 3.29
N ARG A 56 -11.40 -22.03 4.33
CA ARG A 56 -12.56 -22.50 5.11
C ARG A 56 -12.55 -22.08 6.56
N ALA A 57 -11.37 -21.87 7.13
CA ALA A 57 -11.22 -21.50 8.53
C ALA A 57 -10.19 -20.39 8.68
N VAL A 58 -10.54 -19.37 9.46
CA VAL A 58 -9.61 -18.33 9.91
C VAL A 58 -9.80 -18.17 11.40
N GLN A 59 -8.78 -18.50 12.17
CA GLN A 59 -8.84 -18.42 13.63
C GLN A 59 -7.49 -17.97 14.18
N PHE A 60 -7.47 -17.31 15.32
CA PHE A 60 -6.23 -17.02 16.01
C PHE A 60 -6.20 -17.65 17.40
N HIS A 61 -5.00 -17.91 17.89
CA HIS A 61 -4.75 -18.43 19.22
C HIS A 61 -3.92 -17.44 20.02
N ASP A 62 -4.42 -17.04 21.19
CA ASP A 62 -3.72 -16.21 22.17
C ASP A 62 -3.68 -16.90 23.55
N GLU A 63 -3.34 -16.15 24.61
CA GLU A 63 -3.30 -16.67 25.98
C GLU A 63 -4.67 -17.14 26.50
N LYS A 64 -5.77 -16.68 25.90
CA LYS A 64 -7.15 -17.04 26.28
C LYS A 64 -7.68 -18.24 25.49
N GLY A 65 -6.95 -18.72 24.49
CA GLY A 65 -7.31 -19.87 23.66
C GLY A 65 -7.57 -19.49 22.21
N PHE A 66 -8.39 -20.30 21.52
CA PHE A 66 -8.74 -20.11 20.12
C PHE A 66 -9.95 -19.20 19.96
N HIS A 67 -9.88 -18.31 18.97
CA HIS A 67 -10.94 -17.40 18.57
C HIS A 67 -11.19 -17.57 17.07
N ASP A 68 -12.41 -17.95 16.71
CA ASP A 68 -12.81 -18.13 15.31
C ASP A 68 -13.24 -16.79 14.70
N LEU A 69 -12.61 -16.42 13.58
CA LEU A 69 -12.87 -15.21 12.80
C LEU A 69 -13.58 -15.50 11.48
N THR A 70 -13.87 -16.77 11.19
CA THR A 70 -14.36 -17.23 9.88
C THR A 70 -15.67 -16.54 9.49
N ASP A 71 -16.67 -16.58 10.36
CA ASP A 71 -17.98 -15.97 10.10
C ASP A 71 -17.91 -14.44 9.96
N HIS A 72 -17.08 -13.79 10.78
CA HIS A 72 -16.87 -12.35 10.72
C HIS A 72 -16.25 -11.93 9.37
N LEU A 73 -15.24 -12.68 8.90
CA LEU A 73 -14.64 -12.43 7.58
C LEU A 73 -15.59 -12.74 6.43
N LEU A 74 -16.40 -13.80 6.52
CA LEU A 74 -17.43 -14.11 5.52
C LEU A 74 -18.49 -13.01 5.43
N ARG A 75 -18.83 -12.37 6.56
CA ARG A 75 -19.72 -11.20 6.63
C ARG A 75 -19.01 -9.88 6.28
N ARG A 76 -17.72 -9.91 5.92
CA ARG A 76 -16.88 -8.73 5.61
C ARG A 76 -16.79 -7.73 6.76
N GLU A 77 -16.86 -8.22 7.99
CA GLU A 77 -16.63 -7.41 9.19
C GLU A 77 -15.13 -7.19 9.41
N LEU A 78 -14.77 -6.08 10.06
CA LEU A 78 -13.40 -5.82 10.45
C LEU A 78 -13.00 -6.80 11.56
N VAL A 79 -11.90 -7.54 11.36
CA VAL A 79 -11.39 -8.48 12.35
C VAL A 79 -9.97 -8.15 12.77
N TYR A 80 -9.63 -8.53 13.99
CA TYR A 80 -8.27 -8.41 14.52
C TYR A 80 -7.58 -9.78 14.45
N PRO A 81 -6.69 -10.03 13.48
CA PRO A 81 -6.08 -11.36 13.27
C PRO A 81 -5.23 -11.86 14.44
N PHE A 82 -4.97 -11.00 15.43
CA PHE A 82 -4.22 -11.31 16.66
C PHE A 82 -4.90 -10.75 17.92
N GLY A 83 -6.20 -10.43 17.83
CA GLY A 83 -6.92 -9.69 18.87
C GLY A 83 -6.56 -8.20 18.93
N SER A 84 -7.24 -7.46 19.79
CA SER A 84 -7.04 -6.00 19.97
C SER A 84 -5.73 -5.62 20.66
N ASN A 85 -5.06 -6.58 21.29
CA ASN A 85 -3.77 -6.37 21.97
C ASN A 85 -2.80 -7.52 21.63
N PRO A 86 -2.22 -7.54 20.41
CA PRO A 86 -1.35 -8.62 19.96
C PRO A 86 -0.11 -8.77 20.83
N LYS A 87 0.16 -10.00 21.29
CA LYS A 87 1.37 -10.34 22.06
C LYS A 87 2.25 -11.35 21.31
N PRO A 88 3.58 -11.32 21.48
CA PRO A 88 4.45 -12.38 21.00
C PRO A 88 3.94 -13.77 21.45
N GLY A 89 3.87 -14.71 20.51
CA GLY A 89 3.26 -16.03 20.70
C GLY A 89 1.88 -16.17 20.05
N THR A 90 1.12 -15.07 19.88
CA THR A 90 -0.17 -15.12 19.18
C THR A 90 0.02 -15.63 17.75
N THR A 91 -0.87 -16.53 17.34
CA THR A 91 -0.73 -17.24 16.06
C THR A 91 -2.05 -17.22 15.29
N LEU A 92 -2.02 -16.78 14.03
CA LEU A 92 -3.13 -16.87 13.10
C LEU A 92 -3.05 -18.19 12.33
N TYR A 93 -4.18 -18.87 12.16
CA TYR A 93 -4.34 -20.12 11.41
C TYR A 93 -5.30 -19.90 10.24
N LEU A 94 -4.88 -20.37 9.06
CA LEU A 94 -5.65 -20.35 7.82
C LEU A 94 -5.84 -21.79 7.36
N GLY A 95 -7.07 -22.29 7.45
CA GLY A 95 -7.46 -23.65 7.07
C GLY A 95 -8.07 -23.71 5.68
N PHE A 96 -7.60 -24.65 4.86
CA PHE A 96 -8.02 -24.86 3.47
C PHE A 96 -8.70 -26.23 3.30
N ASP A 97 -9.67 -26.31 2.38
CA ASP A 97 -10.34 -27.57 2.03
C ASP A 97 -9.52 -28.53 1.19
N ARG A 98 -8.44 -28.04 0.58
CA ARG A 98 -7.50 -28.84 -0.21
C ARG A 98 -6.06 -28.46 0.13
N ALA A 99 -5.14 -29.40 -0.04
CA ALA A 99 -3.72 -29.13 0.06
C ALA A 99 -3.32 -28.07 -0.98
N LEU A 100 -2.45 -27.14 -0.58
CA LEU A 100 -1.82 -26.24 -1.52
C LEU A 100 -0.81 -27.02 -2.38
N PRO A 101 -0.72 -26.74 -3.69
CA PRO A 101 0.17 -27.46 -4.60
C PRO A 101 1.64 -27.31 -4.19
N SER A 102 2.38 -28.41 -4.30
CA SER A 102 3.83 -28.39 -4.07
C SER A 102 4.52 -27.65 -5.22
N CYS A 103 5.48 -26.79 -4.88
CA CYS A 103 6.29 -26.01 -5.82
C CYS A 103 5.57 -25.00 -6.74
N ALA A 104 4.25 -24.81 -6.66
CA ALA A 104 3.55 -23.72 -7.34
C ALA A 104 3.29 -22.54 -6.39
N PRO A 105 3.41 -21.28 -6.86
CA PRO A 105 3.17 -20.11 -6.02
C PRO A 105 1.66 -19.92 -5.78
N VAL A 106 1.22 -19.96 -4.53
CA VAL A 106 -0.15 -19.67 -4.11
C VAL A 106 -0.23 -18.24 -3.60
N SER A 107 -1.30 -17.54 -3.98
CA SER A 107 -1.51 -16.13 -3.62
C SER A 107 -2.63 -15.95 -2.60
N LEU A 108 -2.31 -15.29 -1.49
CA LEU A 108 -3.29 -14.67 -0.59
C LEU A 108 -3.10 -13.17 -0.60
N PHE A 109 -4.17 -12.40 -0.71
CA PHE A 109 -4.11 -10.95 -0.63
C PHE A 109 -4.81 -10.46 0.63
N PHE A 110 -4.09 -9.70 1.47
CA PHE A 110 -4.58 -9.13 2.70
C PHE A 110 -4.85 -7.64 2.51
N THR A 111 -6.04 -7.21 2.93
CA THR A 111 -6.45 -5.79 2.93
C THR A 111 -6.79 -5.36 4.35
N PHE A 112 -6.15 -4.30 4.82
CA PHE A 112 -6.30 -3.73 6.15
C PHE A 112 -7.01 -2.39 6.08
N SER A 113 -7.82 -2.06 7.10
CA SER A 113 -8.65 -0.85 7.15
C SER A 113 -7.90 0.41 7.60
N ASN A 114 -6.65 0.29 8.07
CA ASN A 114 -5.91 1.45 8.54
C ASN A 114 -5.67 2.46 7.40
N SER A 115 -5.89 3.75 7.65
CA SER A 115 -5.63 4.85 6.70
C SER A 115 -4.22 4.83 6.11
N ARG A 116 -3.23 4.25 6.82
CA ARG A 116 -1.84 4.09 6.34
C ARG A 116 -1.48 2.66 5.94
N SER A 117 -2.43 1.84 5.49
CA SER A 117 -2.13 0.50 4.97
C SER A 117 -1.95 0.47 3.44
N GLY A 118 -2.41 1.50 2.73
CA GLY A 118 -2.50 1.52 1.27
C GLY A 118 -1.18 1.68 0.51
N GLU A 119 -1.29 1.73 -0.83
CA GLU A 119 -0.15 1.91 -1.73
C GLU A 119 0.59 3.25 -1.51
N GLU A 120 -0.14 4.31 -1.14
CA GLU A 120 0.47 5.61 -0.87
C GLU A 120 1.48 5.52 0.29
N GLU A 121 1.14 4.81 1.37
CA GLU A 121 2.07 4.61 2.49
C GLU A 121 3.26 3.74 2.10
N ARG A 122 3.02 2.68 1.32
CA ARG A 122 4.11 1.86 0.75
C ARG A 122 5.11 2.73 -0.01
N LEU A 123 4.61 3.64 -0.86
CA LEU A 123 5.46 4.56 -1.63
C LEU A 123 6.15 5.61 -0.73
N ARG A 124 5.52 6.06 0.36
CA ARG A 124 6.16 6.95 1.35
C ARG A 124 7.34 6.26 2.02
N LEU A 125 7.19 5.00 2.45
CA LEU A 125 8.26 4.18 3.01
C LEU A 125 9.44 4.00 2.03
N ILE A 126 9.14 3.65 0.79
CA ILE A 126 10.18 3.47 -0.25
C ILE A 126 10.92 4.77 -0.52
N ARG A 127 10.21 5.90 -0.63
CA ARG A 127 10.83 7.23 -0.84
C ARG A 127 11.70 7.64 0.34
N GLU A 128 11.23 7.45 1.57
CA GLU A 128 11.97 7.78 2.79
C GLU A 128 13.27 6.97 2.88
N ALA A 129 13.20 5.66 2.67
CA ALA A 129 14.38 4.79 2.69
C ALA A 129 15.39 5.13 1.58
N LYS A 130 14.92 5.42 0.35
CA LYS A 130 15.78 5.86 -0.75
C LYS A 130 16.51 7.16 -0.39
N ALA A 131 15.77 8.14 0.16
CA ALA A 131 16.37 9.39 0.59
C ALA A 131 17.39 9.21 1.73
N GLN A 132 17.17 8.24 2.63
CA GLN A 132 18.13 7.91 3.69
C GLN A 132 19.41 7.30 3.10
N GLN A 133 19.28 6.37 2.15
CA GLN A 133 20.42 5.77 1.47
C GLN A 133 21.26 6.79 0.70
N GLU A 134 20.63 7.75 0.03
CA GLU A 134 21.33 8.80 -0.73
C GLU A 134 22.20 9.68 0.17
N LEU A 135 21.76 10.00 1.39
CA LEU A 135 22.52 10.80 2.36
C LEU A 135 23.67 10.03 3.01
N CYS A 136 23.53 8.71 3.17
CA CYS A 136 24.60 7.85 3.68
C CYS A 136 25.72 7.61 2.65
N ARG A 137 25.59 8.12 1.41
CA ARG A 137 26.66 8.04 0.43
C ARG A 137 27.74 9.06 0.78
N PRO A 138 29.01 8.64 0.92
CA PRO A 138 30.09 9.60 1.09
C PRO A 138 30.09 10.56 -0.10
N SER A 139 30.28 11.85 0.17
CA SER A 139 30.45 12.89 -0.84
C SER A 139 31.60 12.47 -1.76
N GLY A 140 31.29 12.24 -3.03
CA GLY A 140 32.23 11.62 -3.96
C GLY A 140 33.49 12.46 -4.16
N SER A 141 34.63 12.00 -3.62
CA SER A 141 35.93 12.07 -4.29
C SER A 141 37.01 11.20 -3.59
N LEU A 142 37.84 10.58 -4.43
CA LEU A 142 39.18 9.97 -4.23
C LEU A 142 39.36 8.45 -4.03
N MET A 143 38.33 7.64 -3.86
CA MET A 143 38.51 6.17 -3.89
C MET A 143 37.43 5.51 -4.73
N THR A 144 37.83 5.01 -5.90
CA THR A 144 37.06 4.03 -6.68
C THR A 144 36.94 2.74 -5.88
N CYS A 145 36.05 2.69 -4.90
CA CYS A 145 35.57 1.41 -4.41
C CYS A 145 34.87 0.73 -5.59
N GLN A 146 35.42 -0.41 -6.03
CA GLN A 146 34.79 -1.28 -7.01
C GLN A 146 33.30 -1.39 -6.68
N GLU A 147 32.45 -1.03 -7.64
CA GLU A 147 31.00 -1.08 -7.49
C GLU A 147 30.62 -2.50 -7.04
N LYS A 148 30.36 -2.67 -5.74
CA LYS A 148 29.73 -3.88 -5.24
C LYS A 148 28.44 -4.03 -6.03
N ARG A 149 28.25 -5.22 -6.61
CA ARG A 149 27.06 -5.61 -7.37
C ARG A 149 25.83 -5.07 -6.66
N ARG A 150 25.12 -4.10 -7.27
CA ARG A 150 23.92 -3.52 -6.68
C ARG A 150 22.95 -4.66 -6.39
N PRO A 151 22.38 -4.76 -5.17
CA PRO A 151 21.31 -5.71 -4.91
C PRO A 151 20.17 -5.46 -5.90
N SER A 152 19.41 -6.50 -6.22
CA SER A 152 18.26 -6.33 -7.12
C SER A 152 17.23 -5.38 -6.47
N LEU A 153 16.47 -4.67 -7.30
CA LEU A 153 15.35 -3.80 -6.85
C LEU A 153 14.41 -4.53 -5.86
N GLU A 154 14.20 -5.83 -6.06
CA GLU A 154 13.39 -6.66 -5.18
C GLU A 154 14.02 -6.86 -3.78
N GLN A 155 15.33 -7.10 -3.72
CA GLN A 155 16.05 -7.25 -2.45
C GLN A 155 16.11 -5.91 -1.68
N GLU A 156 16.28 -4.80 -2.40
CA GLU A 156 16.23 -3.46 -1.81
C GLU A 156 14.83 -3.15 -1.26
N ASN A 157 13.77 -3.42 -2.02
CA ASN A 157 12.39 -3.18 -1.60
C ASN A 157 11.99 -4.06 -0.39
N SER A 158 12.39 -5.33 -0.36
CA SER A 158 12.09 -6.24 0.74
C SER A 158 12.72 -5.77 2.06
N ARG A 159 13.97 -5.29 2.04
CA ARG A 159 14.62 -4.70 3.23
C ARG A 159 13.99 -3.37 3.64
N THR A 160 13.62 -2.57 2.65
CA THR A 160 12.99 -1.25 2.84
C THR A 160 11.63 -1.36 3.53
N LEU A 161 10.87 -2.40 3.21
CA LEU A 161 9.54 -2.63 3.75
C LEU A 161 9.53 -3.53 4.99
N ALA A 162 10.66 -3.70 5.68
CA ALA A 162 10.68 -4.38 6.97
C ALA A 162 9.94 -3.56 8.04
N HIS A 163 9.21 -4.25 8.93
CA HIS A 163 8.60 -3.59 10.09
C HIS A 163 9.67 -3.22 11.13
N HIS A 164 9.60 -2.04 11.73
CA HIS A 164 10.62 -1.53 12.67
C HIS A 164 10.76 -2.35 13.95
N SER A 165 9.67 -2.99 14.41
CA SER A 165 9.63 -3.78 15.66
C SER A 165 9.29 -5.25 15.45
N VAL A 166 8.09 -5.54 14.95
CA VAL A 166 7.52 -6.89 14.75
C VAL A 166 8.39 -7.84 13.91
N ARG A 167 8.51 -9.09 14.37
CA ARG A 167 9.07 -10.24 13.65
C ARG A 167 8.07 -11.38 13.65
N THR A 168 7.90 -12.03 12.51
CA THR A 168 6.89 -13.06 12.27
C THR A 168 7.49 -14.19 11.46
N VAL A 169 6.82 -15.35 11.49
CA VAL A 169 7.16 -16.50 10.64
C VAL A 169 5.90 -17.12 10.07
N TRP A 170 6.01 -17.61 8.84
CA TRP A 170 4.99 -18.42 8.18
C TRP A 170 5.37 -19.89 8.28
N GLU A 171 4.43 -20.73 8.66
CA GLU A 171 4.62 -22.17 8.82
C GLU A 171 3.44 -22.92 8.16
N PHE A 172 3.68 -24.12 7.66
CA PHE A 172 2.64 -25.00 7.14
C PHE A 172 2.64 -26.34 7.87
N LEU A 173 1.48 -26.98 7.92
CA LEU A 173 1.32 -28.29 8.54
C LEU A 173 1.75 -29.40 7.58
N THR A 174 2.70 -30.23 8.00
CA THR A 174 3.18 -31.38 7.21
C THR A 174 2.31 -32.63 7.44
N THR A 175 2.45 -33.64 6.57
CA THR A 175 1.78 -34.95 6.73
C THR A 175 2.19 -35.69 8.01
N ALA A 176 3.37 -35.38 8.56
CA ALA A 176 3.82 -35.89 9.87
C ALA A 176 3.13 -35.22 11.07
N GLY A 177 2.26 -34.23 10.84
CA GLY A 177 1.58 -33.47 11.89
C GLY A 177 2.45 -32.42 12.59
N SER A 178 3.65 -32.16 12.08
CA SER A 178 4.58 -31.14 12.56
C SER A 178 4.48 -29.85 11.74
N TRP A 179 4.86 -28.73 12.34
CA TRP A 179 4.90 -27.43 11.68
C TRP A 179 6.28 -27.18 11.07
N LYS A 180 6.31 -26.83 9.78
CA LYS A 180 7.54 -26.48 9.06
C LYS A 180 7.52 -25.03 8.64
N THR A 181 8.61 -24.31 8.93
CA THR A 181 8.78 -22.89 8.58
C THR A 181 9.07 -22.72 7.10
N LEU A 182 8.41 -21.75 6.48
CA LEU A 182 8.69 -21.32 5.11
C LEU A 182 9.86 -20.35 5.10
N ASP A 183 10.91 -20.67 4.34
CA ASP A 183 12.12 -19.84 4.25
C ASP A 183 11.99 -18.75 3.16
N PRO A 184 12.02 -17.45 3.52
CA PRO A 184 12.02 -16.36 2.55
C PRO A 184 13.25 -16.38 1.62
N THR A 185 14.41 -16.85 2.08
CA THR A 185 15.66 -16.88 1.31
C THR A 185 15.63 -17.91 0.17
N GLU A 186 14.89 -19.01 0.37
CA GLU A 186 14.60 -20.02 -0.65
C GLU A 186 13.39 -19.66 -1.52
N ARG A 187 12.82 -18.45 -1.37
CA ARG A 187 11.59 -17.98 -2.05
C ARG A 187 10.37 -18.87 -1.76
N GLN A 188 10.33 -19.50 -0.58
CA GLN A 188 9.16 -20.26 -0.14
C GLN A 188 8.03 -19.35 0.35
N VAL A 189 8.37 -18.14 0.81
CA VAL A 189 7.39 -17.10 1.15
C VAL A 189 7.88 -15.72 0.72
N LYS A 190 6.98 -14.93 0.12
CA LYS A 190 7.18 -13.50 -0.12
C LYS A 190 6.01 -12.74 0.49
N ASP A 191 6.27 -12.05 1.59
CA ASP A 191 5.27 -11.29 2.32
C ASP A 191 5.41 -9.79 1.99
N GLU A 192 4.41 -9.23 1.31
CA GLU A 192 4.38 -7.81 0.95
C GLU A 192 3.59 -6.96 1.95
N THR A 193 3.03 -7.55 3.00
CA THR A 193 2.14 -6.88 3.97
C THR A 193 2.88 -6.09 5.06
N ARG A 194 4.22 -6.11 5.06
CA ARG A 194 5.05 -5.54 6.13
C ARG A 194 4.55 -6.02 7.50
N ASN A 195 4.45 -7.35 7.66
CA ASN A 195 3.91 -8.00 8.86
C ASN A 195 2.53 -7.45 9.24
N PHE A 196 1.57 -7.47 8.30
CA PHE A 196 0.18 -7.05 8.50
C PHE A 196 -0.02 -5.57 8.86
N THR A 197 0.88 -4.68 8.42
CA THR A 197 0.70 -3.22 8.53
C THR A 197 0.41 -2.53 7.20
N LEU A 198 0.61 -3.22 6.08
CA LEU A 198 0.29 -2.76 4.74
C LEU A 198 -0.60 -3.77 4.00
N ASN A 199 -1.43 -3.27 3.11
CA ASN A 199 -2.14 -4.08 2.12
C ASN A 199 -1.11 -4.76 1.23
N GLY A 200 -1.26 -6.05 0.98
CA GLY A 200 -0.25 -6.77 0.23
C GLY A 200 -0.59 -8.22 -0.04
N ARG A 201 0.10 -8.73 -1.05
CA ARG A 201 0.09 -10.14 -1.41
C ARG A 201 1.10 -10.91 -0.56
N VAL A 202 0.71 -12.07 -0.08
CA VAL A 202 1.64 -13.09 0.43
C VAL A 202 1.64 -14.24 -0.56
N LEU A 203 2.81 -14.50 -1.13
CA LEU A 203 3.04 -15.62 -2.02
C LEU A 203 3.66 -16.77 -1.24
N PHE A 204 3.08 -17.96 -1.35
CA PHE A 204 3.56 -19.18 -0.71
C PHE A 204 4.01 -20.19 -1.77
N LYS A 205 5.10 -20.89 -1.52
CA LYS A 205 5.53 -22.03 -2.31
C LYS A 205 5.88 -23.17 -1.35
N ILE A 206 4.96 -24.12 -1.23
CA ILE A 206 5.10 -25.24 -0.30
C ILE A 206 6.15 -26.22 -0.83
N SER A 207 7.06 -26.65 0.04
CA SER A 207 8.19 -27.52 -0.31
C SER A 207 7.83 -29.01 -0.38
N GLU A 208 6.76 -29.43 0.29
CA GLU A 208 6.31 -30.82 0.38
C GLU A 208 4.78 -30.90 0.53
N GLU A 209 4.23 -32.10 0.67
CA GLU A 209 2.78 -32.29 0.82
C GLU A 209 2.27 -31.80 2.20
N MET A 210 1.10 -31.16 2.21
CA MET A 210 0.47 -30.68 3.45
C MET A 210 -0.30 -31.80 4.16
N GLY A 211 -0.25 -31.80 5.48
CA GLY A 211 -1.14 -32.61 6.32
C GLY A 211 -2.45 -31.89 6.62
N LYS A 212 -3.49 -32.67 6.97
CA LYS A 212 -4.75 -32.16 7.49
C LYS A 212 -4.91 -32.49 8.97
N LYS A 213 -5.55 -31.62 9.74
CA LYS A 213 -5.80 -31.82 11.18
C LYS A 213 -6.98 -30.94 11.62
N SER A 214 -7.73 -31.34 12.65
CA SER A 214 -8.64 -30.43 13.35
C SER A 214 -7.86 -29.57 14.36
N ILE A 215 -8.06 -28.25 14.33
CA ILE A 215 -7.35 -27.29 15.17
C ILE A 215 -8.36 -26.31 15.75
N GLY A 216 -8.24 -26.03 17.05
CA GLY A 216 -8.97 -24.95 17.71
C GLY A 216 -10.45 -25.20 17.81
N SER A 217 -11.25 -24.18 17.49
CA SER A 217 -12.71 -24.20 17.59
C SER A 217 -13.38 -24.83 16.36
N VAL A 218 -12.60 -25.16 15.33
CA VAL A 218 -13.08 -25.72 14.06
C VAL A 218 -13.00 -27.25 14.10
N PRO A 219 -14.14 -27.97 14.10
CA PRO A 219 -14.16 -29.42 14.26
C PRO A 219 -13.67 -30.17 13.01
N GLU A 220 -13.79 -29.58 11.82
CA GLU A 220 -13.36 -30.20 10.58
C GLU A 220 -11.83 -30.27 10.44
N GLU A 221 -11.36 -31.28 9.72
CA GLU A 221 -9.95 -31.40 9.37
C GLU A 221 -9.63 -30.57 8.13
N TRP A 222 -8.75 -29.58 8.29
CA TRP A 222 -8.29 -28.73 7.20
C TRP A 222 -6.77 -28.79 7.03
N TYR A 223 -6.31 -28.36 5.86
CA TYR A 223 -4.88 -28.12 5.60
C TYR A 223 -4.53 -26.72 6.11
N TYR A 224 -3.51 -26.59 6.95
CA TYR A 224 -3.25 -25.31 7.62
C TYR A 224 -1.95 -24.63 7.19
N LEU A 225 -2.06 -23.33 6.93
CA LEU A 225 -0.98 -22.37 7.10
C LEU A 225 -1.15 -21.65 8.44
N ARG A 226 -0.06 -21.30 9.09
CA ARG A 226 -0.10 -20.42 10.25
C ARG A 226 0.92 -19.29 10.16
N PHE A 227 0.55 -18.15 10.70
CA PHE A 227 1.41 -16.98 10.86
C PHE A 227 1.61 -16.72 12.34
N ARG A 228 2.84 -16.87 12.80
CA ARG A 228 3.19 -16.74 14.21
C ARG A 228 3.89 -15.42 14.47
N PHE A 229 3.35 -14.64 15.40
CA PHE A 229 3.99 -13.44 15.92
C PHE A 229 5.11 -13.85 16.88
N VAL A 230 6.37 -13.65 16.50
CA VAL A 230 7.53 -14.18 17.25
C VAL A 230 8.03 -13.21 18.30
N SER A 231 8.21 -11.94 17.94
CA SER A 231 8.76 -10.93 18.83
C SER A 231 8.50 -9.50 18.34
N GLY A 232 8.69 -8.53 19.24
CA GLY A 232 8.42 -7.12 18.99
C GLY A 232 7.03 -6.72 19.46
N THR A 233 6.59 -5.54 19.02
CA THR A 233 5.28 -4.98 19.34
C THR A 233 4.74 -4.22 18.13
N TYR A 234 3.42 -4.27 17.94
CA TYR A 234 2.73 -3.41 17.00
C TYR A 234 2.50 -2.04 17.61
N ASP A 235 2.46 -1.01 16.77
CA ASP A 235 2.14 0.35 17.20
C ASP A 235 0.62 0.54 17.39
N ALA A 236 -0.17 -0.14 16.55
CA ALA A 236 -1.62 -0.23 16.58
C ALA A 236 -2.04 -1.64 16.16
N PRO A 237 -3.19 -2.16 16.65
CA PRO A 237 -3.60 -3.52 16.33
C PRO A 237 -3.92 -3.62 14.82
N PRO A 238 -3.38 -4.62 14.10
CA PRO A 238 -3.77 -4.87 12.71
C PRO A 238 -5.28 -5.10 12.61
N GLN A 239 -5.93 -4.40 11.68
CA GLN A 239 -7.36 -4.56 11.40
C GLN A 239 -7.54 -5.07 9.98
N LEU A 240 -7.86 -6.35 9.86
CA LEU A 240 -8.06 -7.02 8.58
C LEU A 240 -9.48 -6.76 8.10
N ALA A 241 -9.60 -6.11 6.95
CA ALA A 241 -10.87 -5.81 6.29
C ALA A 241 -11.27 -6.90 5.29
N ASN A 242 -10.28 -7.52 4.62
CA ASN A 242 -10.55 -8.59 3.66
C ASN A 242 -9.33 -9.51 3.48
N LEU A 243 -9.61 -10.78 3.22
CA LEU A 243 -8.62 -11.81 2.85
C LEU A 243 -9.09 -12.52 1.58
N ALA A 244 -8.38 -12.30 0.48
CA ALA A 244 -8.72 -12.86 -0.82
C ALA A 244 -7.83 -14.06 -1.17
N MET A 245 -8.44 -15.24 -1.34
CA MET A 245 -7.79 -16.41 -1.93
C MET A 245 -7.59 -16.17 -3.43
N ASN A 246 -6.47 -16.67 -3.98
CA ASN A 246 -6.07 -16.39 -5.36
C ASN A 246 -6.15 -14.88 -5.66
N GLY A 247 -5.72 -14.05 -4.71
CA GLY A 247 -5.84 -12.60 -4.82
C GLY A 247 -4.74 -11.98 -5.68
N VAL A 248 -5.09 -11.09 -6.62
CA VAL A 248 -4.11 -10.30 -7.40
C VAL A 248 -4.56 -8.86 -7.55
N ARG A 249 -3.62 -7.91 -7.54
CA ARG A 249 -3.94 -6.50 -7.81
C ARG A 249 -4.28 -6.30 -9.28
N VAL A 250 -5.30 -5.46 -9.49
CA VAL A 250 -5.69 -5.00 -10.82
C VAL A 250 -5.82 -3.48 -10.84
N GLU A 251 -5.58 -2.90 -12.00
CA GLU A 251 -5.67 -1.46 -12.25
C GLU A 251 -6.64 -1.18 -13.40
N GLN A 252 -7.45 -0.15 -13.27
CA GLN A 252 -8.35 0.39 -14.28
C GLN A 252 -7.58 1.30 -15.25
N ALA A 253 -6.62 0.70 -15.94
CA ALA A 253 -5.92 1.32 -17.06
C ALA A 253 -5.64 0.22 -18.07
N VAL A 254 -6.28 0.27 -19.22
CA VAL A 254 -6.14 -0.74 -20.27
C VAL A 254 -5.60 -0.11 -21.54
N PRO A 255 -4.86 -0.86 -22.37
CA PRO A 255 -4.60 -0.44 -23.73
C PRO A 255 -5.90 -0.04 -24.41
N VAL A 256 -5.87 1.01 -25.24
CA VAL A 256 -7.07 1.53 -25.89
C VAL A 256 -7.87 0.39 -26.52
N PRO A 257 -9.17 0.24 -26.19
CA PRO A 257 -10.09 -0.73 -26.78
C PRO A 257 -9.99 -0.72 -28.30
N MET A 258 -9.23 -1.68 -28.80
CA MET A 258 -9.12 -2.00 -30.21
C MET A 258 -10.44 -2.62 -30.65
N THR A 259 -11.41 -1.80 -31.05
CA THR A 259 -12.48 -2.27 -31.93
C THR A 259 -11.91 -2.43 -33.34
N ASP A 260 -12.56 -3.23 -34.19
CA ASP A 260 -12.09 -3.44 -35.56
C ASP A 260 -12.03 -2.14 -36.40
N LEU A 261 -12.64 -1.04 -35.93
CA LEU A 261 -12.66 0.29 -36.57
C LEU A 261 -11.51 1.22 -36.14
N THR A 262 -10.89 1.00 -34.96
CA THR A 262 -9.73 1.77 -34.44
C THR A 262 -8.51 0.86 -34.30
N GLY A 263 -8.28 0.05 -35.34
CA GLY A 263 -7.41 -1.12 -35.31
C GLY A 263 -6.01 -0.90 -34.76
N ALA A 264 -5.49 -1.96 -34.14
CA ALA A 264 -4.07 -2.09 -33.82
C ALA A 264 -3.22 -1.84 -35.06
N VAL A 265 -2.13 -1.10 -34.91
CA VAL A 265 -1.18 -0.88 -36.00
C VAL A 265 -0.67 -2.23 -36.52
N THR A 266 -0.90 -2.47 -37.81
CA THR A 266 -0.42 -3.65 -38.52
C THR A 266 0.51 -3.17 -39.62
N TRP A 267 1.80 -3.45 -39.47
CA TRP A 267 2.80 -3.17 -40.48
C TRP A 267 3.04 -4.40 -41.35
N THR A 268 3.07 -4.20 -42.66
CA THR A 268 3.44 -5.25 -43.63
C THR A 268 4.94 -5.45 -43.60
N ILE A 269 5.38 -6.71 -43.58
CA ILE A 269 6.80 -7.08 -43.69
C ILE A 269 7.06 -7.48 -45.14
N ALA A 270 8.01 -6.82 -45.78
CA ALA A 270 8.37 -7.08 -47.17
C ALA A 270 8.83 -8.55 -47.35
N LYS A 271 8.56 -9.13 -48.53
CA LYS A 271 8.89 -10.55 -48.84
C LYS A 271 10.35 -10.92 -48.58
N ASN A 272 11.26 -9.98 -48.81
CA ASN A 272 12.71 -10.16 -48.65
C ASN A 272 13.27 -9.41 -47.43
N ALA A 273 12.43 -9.08 -46.44
CA ALA A 273 12.86 -8.35 -45.27
C ALA A 273 13.88 -9.15 -44.45
N ILE A 274 14.87 -8.45 -43.90
CA ILE A 274 15.88 -9.05 -43.03
C ILE A 274 15.34 -9.06 -41.59
N VAL A 275 14.86 -10.22 -41.13
CA VAL A 275 14.42 -10.43 -39.75
C VAL A 275 15.55 -11.05 -38.91
N LYS A 276 15.85 -10.47 -37.75
CA LYS A 276 16.89 -10.95 -36.81
C LYS A 276 16.35 -11.06 -35.40
N GLY A 277 16.91 -11.98 -34.62
CA GLY A 277 16.54 -12.23 -33.23
C GLY A 277 15.45 -13.30 -33.08
N PRO A 278 15.15 -13.72 -31.85
CA PRO A 278 14.10 -14.71 -31.60
C PRO A 278 12.72 -14.14 -31.95
N ALA A 279 11.86 -14.99 -32.53
CA ALA A 279 10.48 -14.61 -32.80
C ALA A 279 9.79 -14.13 -31.50
N PRO A 280 9.00 -13.04 -31.55
CA PRO A 280 8.35 -12.50 -30.37
C PRO A 280 7.28 -13.46 -29.88
N THR A 281 7.08 -13.53 -28.57
CA THR A 281 5.89 -14.20 -28.01
C THR A 281 4.72 -13.21 -28.05
N PRO A 282 3.58 -13.55 -28.66
CA PRO A 282 2.37 -12.73 -28.60
C PRO A 282 2.00 -12.35 -27.15
N GLY A 283 1.53 -11.12 -26.97
CA GLY A 283 1.19 -10.51 -25.69
C GLY A 283 2.39 -10.02 -24.86
N LYS A 284 3.65 -10.22 -25.31
CA LYS A 284 4.84 -9.68 -24.63
C LYS A 284 5.28 -8.34 -25.18
N LEU A 285 5.72 -7.47 -24.27
CA LEU A 285 6.43 -6.24 -24.58
C LEU A 285 7.83 -6.58 -25.12
N THR A 286 8.16 -6.10 -26.31
CA THR A 286 9.43 -6.42 -27.00
C THR A 286 10.03 -5.13 -27.57
N HIS A 287 11.36 -4.94 -27.47
CA HIS A 287 12.00 -3.82 -28.18
C HIS A 287 12.24 -4.18 -29.65
N LEU A 288 11.90 -3.24 -30.53
CA LEU A 288 11.91 -3.45 -31.97
C LEU A 288 12.85 -2.44 -32.62
N LYS A 289 13.82 -2.93 -33.38
CA LYS A 289 14.55 -2.11 -34.36
C LYS A 289 13.91 -2.32 -35.72
N LEU A 290 13.26 -1.26 -36.21
CA LEU A 290 12.50 -1.26 -37.45
C LEU A 290 13.18 -0.35 -38.47
N GLN A 291 13.31 -0.83 -39.70
CA GLN A 291 13.55 0.01 -40.87
C GLN A 291 12.46 -0.22 -41.91
N PHE A 292 11.92 0.88 -42.41
CA PHE A 292 10.84 0.90 -43.38
C PHE A 292 11.36 1.36 -44.74
N ASP A 293 10.78 0.81 -45.80
CA ASP A 293 10.94 1.37 -47.14
C ASP A 293 10.16 2.70 -47.22
N PRO A 294 10.81 3.79 -47.66
CA PRO A 294 10.21 5.12 -47.67
C PRO A 294 9.08 5.28 -48.69
N GLN A 295 8.93 4.40 -49.68
CA GLN A 295 7.91 4.49 -50.72
C GLN A 295 6.61 3.78 -50.35
N ASN A 296 6.70 2.55 -49.83
CA ASN A 296 5.53 1.70 -49.55
C ASN A 296 5.29 1.45 -48.05
N GLN A 297 6.15 1.97 -47.17
CA GLN A 297 6.07 1.81 -45.71
C GLN A 297 6.06 0.34 -45.25
N GLU A 298 6.64 -0.56 -46.05
CA GLU A 298 6.86 -1.94 -45.64
C GLU A 298 8.13 -2.06 -44.80
N ILE A 299 8.11 -2.97 -43.82
CA ILE A 299 9.30 -3.26 -43.01
C ILE A 299 10.30 -4.04 -43.88
N VAL A 300 11.49 -3.46 -44.10
CA VAL A 300 12.61 -4.08 -44.82
C VAL A 300 13.67 -4.67 -43.89
N GLN A 301 13.77 -4.16 -42.67
CA GLN A 301 14.61 -4.76 -41.63
C GLN A 301 13.88 -4.74 -40.28
N LEU A 302 13.86 -5.88 -39.62
CA LEU A 302 13.24 -6.07 -38.31
C LEU A 302 14.22 -6.79 -37.39
N THR A 303 14.48 -6.25 -36.21
CA THR A 303 15.26 -6.95 -35.19
C THR A 303 14.53 -6.95 -33.86
N PHE A 304 14.29 -8.14 -33.33
CA PHE A 304 13.81 -8.36 -31.98
C PHE A 304 15.01 -8.47 -31.04
N THR A 305 15.10 -7.58 -30.05
CA THR A 305 16.20 -7.58 -29.07
C THR A 305 15.71 -6.94 -27.78
N ASP A 306 16.25 -7.36 -26.63
CA ASP A 306 16.04 -6.68 -25.35
C ASP A 306 17.31 -5.99 -24.83
N ASP A 307 18.37 -5.95 -25.67
CA ASP A 307 19.70 -5.48 -25.28
C ASP A 307 19.82 -3.95 -25.34
N ASP A 308 19.07 -3.28 -26.24
CA ASP A 308 19.08 -1.82 -26.37
C ASP A 308 17.76 -1.19 -25.90
N LYS A 309 17.76 -0.71 -24.65
CA LYS A 309 16.63 -0.04 -23.99
C LYS A 309 16.25 1.30 -24.61
N ARG A 310 17.01 1.82 -25.58
CA ARG A 310 16.69 3.06 -26.30
C ARG A 310 15.77 2.83 -27.49
N LEU A 311 15.61 1.57 -27.91
CA LEU A 311 14.70 1.20 -28.99
C LEU A 311 13.24 1.34 -28.56
N PRO A 312 12.33 1.57 -29.51
CA PRO A 312 10.91 1.60 -29.20
C PRO A 312 10.45 0.20 -28.77
N ARG A 313 9.50 0.15 -27.84
CA ARG A 313 8.96 -1.08 -27.29
C ARG A 313 7.47 -1.14 -27.55
N PHE A 314 7.00 -2.31 -27.97
CA PHE A 314 5.60 -2.54 -28.28
C PHE A 314 5.16 -3.89 -27.74
N THR A 315 3.89 -3.99 -27.32
CA THR A 315 3.27 -5.30 -27.08
C THR A 315 2.93 -5.89 -28.44
N VAL A 316 3.53 -7.02 -28.78
CA VAL A 316 3.26 -7.71 -30.05
C VAL A 316 1.97 -8.52 -29.90
N LEU A 317 0.96 -8.23 -30.71
CA LEU A 317 -0.32 -8.95 -30.67
C LEU A 317 -0.31 -10.15 -31.61
N GLU A 318 0.30 -9.99 -32.78
CA GLU A 318 0.41 -11.03 -33.79
C GLU A 318 1.67 -10.82 -34.62
N TYR A 319 2.34 -11.91 -34.96
CA TYR A 319 3.51 -11.89 -35.83
C TYR A 319 3.44 -13.05 -36.81
N ARG A 320 3.54 -12.72 -38.09
CA ARG A 320 3.72 -13.68 -39.17
C ARG A 320 4.97 -13.31 -39.96
N GLU A 321 5.90 -14.25 -40.04
CA GLU A 321 7.14 -14.08 -40.76
C GLU A 321 6.90 -13.95 -42.28
N ALA A 322 7.69 -13.11 -42.93
CA ALA A 322 7.68 -12.98 -44.39
C ALA A 322 8.40 -14.17 -45.03
N SER A 323 7.95 -14.59 -46.21
CA SER A 323 8.64 -15.59 -47.03
C SER A 323 9.03 -14.98 -48.37
N GLY A 324 9.96 -15.61 -49.09
CA GLY A 324 10.35 -15.16 -50.43
C GLY A 324 9.19 -15.07 -51.43
N THR A 325 8.03 -15.66 -51.12
CA THR A 325 6.83 -15.65 -51.97
C THR A 325 5.67 -14.82 -51.38
N ALA A 326 5.60 -14.60 -50.07
CA ALA A 326 4.49 -13.92 -49.39
C ALA A 326 4.97 -12.88 -48.37
N THR A 327 4.27 -11.75 -48.29
CA THR A 327 4.52 -10.74 -47.26
C THR A 327 4.17 -11.29 -45.88
N GLY A 328 4.93 -10.86 -44.88
CA GLY A 328 4.61 -11.09 -43.47
C GLY A 328 3.82 -9.92 -42.90
N HIS A 329 3.47 -10.00 -41.61
CA HIS A 329 2.85 -8.88 -40.90
C HIS A 329 3.27 -8.86 -39.43
N LEU A 330 3.35 -7.65 -38.89
CA LEU A 330 3.58 -7.39 -37.48
C LEU A 330 2.46 -6.50 -36.94
N ARG A 331 1.63 -7.06 -36.07
CA ARG A 331 0.54 -6.35 -35.40
C ARG A 331 0.95 -6.02 -33.97
N VAL A 332 0.91 -4.74 -33.62
CA VAL A 332 1.32 -4.24 -32.30
C VAL A 332 0.23 -3.44 -31.62
N GLU A 333 0.30 -3.39 -30.29
CA GLU A 333 -0.56 -2.57 -29.46
C GLU A 333 -0.15 -1.09 -29.51
N ALA A 334 -0.50 -0.44 -30.61
CA ALA A 334 -0.36 0.98 -30.85
C ALA A 334 -1.49 1.44 -31.78
N ILE A 335 -1.72 2.75 -31.82
CA ILE A 335 -2.66 3.40 -32.74
C ILE A 335 -1.93 4.43 -33.60
N GLN A 336 -2.33 4.54 -34.87
CA GLN A 336 -1.90 5.65 -35.72
C GLN A 336 -2.84 6.83 -35.49
N LEU A 337 -2.30 7.93 -34.96
CA LEU A 337 -3.07 9.14 -34.62
C LEU A 337 -3.36 10.00 -35.84
N GLY A 338 -2.49 9.95 -36.84
CA GLY A 338 -2.56 10.78 -38.03
C GLY A 338 -1.20 10.98 -38.67
N TYR A 339 -1.02 12.13 -39.31
CA TYR A 339 0.19 12.51 -40.00
C TYR A 339 0.70 13.87 -39.53
N GLY A 340 2.01 14.05 -39.52
CA GLY A 340 2.63 15.36 -39.39
C GLY A 340 2.16 16.27 -40.54
N ASP A 341 1.83 17.52 -40.24
CA ASP A 341 1.43 18.50 -41.26
C ASP A 341 2.52 19.54 -41.54
N GLY A 342 3.62 19.53 -40.78
CA GLY A 342 4.71 20.48 -40.89
C GLY A 342 4.42 21.85 -40.26
N ARG A 343 3.30 22.01 -39.55
CA ARG A 343 2.92 23.27 -38.92
C ARG A 343 3.44 23.37 -37.49
N PRO A 344 3.84 24.57 -37.04
CA PRO A 344 4.12 24.83 -35.64
C PRO A 344 2.93 24.47 -34.74
N TYR A 345 3.20 23.94 -33.55
CA TYR A 345 2.20 23.61 -32.54
C TYR A 345 1.09 22.68 -33.05
N GLN A 346 1.43 21.77 -33.98
CA GLN A 346 0.47 20.77 -34.45
C GLN A 346 -0.10 19.99 -33.25
N GLU A 347 -1.42 19.84 -33.23
CA GLU A 347 -2.14 19.06 -32.22
C GLU A 347 -2.71 17.79 -32.85
N LEU A 348 -2.63 16.68 -32.12
CA LEU A 348 -3.27 15.41 -32.46
C LEU A 348 -4.06 14.88 -31.26
N ALA A 349 -5.29 14.43 -31.52
CA ALA A 349 -6.15 13.85 -30.49
C ALA A 349 -5.90 12.35 -30.34
N LEU A 350 -5.76 11.91 -29.09
CA LEU A 350 -5.71 10.52 -28.67
C LEU A 350 -7.15 10.01 -28.53
N PRO A 351 -7.52 8.91 -29.20
CA PRO A 351 -8.82 8.28 -28.96
C PRO A 351 -8.90 7.76 -27.53
N GLU A 352 -10.05 7.95 -26.88
CA GLU A 352 -10.27 7.56 -25.48
C GLU A 352 -9.30 8.23 -24.49
N ALA A 353 -9.76 9.36 -23.95
CA ALA A 353 -9.19 10.00 -22.78
C ALA A 353 -10.14 9.82 -21.58
N PRO A 354 -9.66 9.91 -20.33
CA PRO A 354 -8.30 10.27 -19.92
C PRO A 354 -7.19 9.21 -20.17
N VAL A 355 -5.95 9.67 -20.27
CA VAL A 355 -4.75 8.86 -20.55
C VAL A 355 -3.91 8.67 -19.28
N GLN A 356 -3.48 7.43 -19.02
CA GLN A 356 -2.50 7.15 -17.98
C GLN A 356 -1.11 7.62 -18.43
N GLN A 357 -0.71 8.82 -18.01
CA GLN A 357 0.53 9.49 -18.44
C GLN A 357 1.79 8.63 -18.34
N SER A 358 1.94 7.80 -17.29
CA SER A 358 3.10 6.94 -17.09
C SER A 358 3.25 5.81 -18.12
N SER A 359 2.18 5.51 -18.87
CA SER A 359 2.15 4.50 -19.92
C SER A 359 2.39 5.06 -21.33
N PHE A 360 2.31 6.38 -21.50
CA PHE A 360 2.24 7.03 -22.79
C PHE A 360 3.60 7.06 -23.49
N GLN A 361 3.64 6.59 -24.74
CA GLN A 361 4.77 6.70 -25.64
C GLN A 361 4.27 7.11 -27.03
N LEU A 362 4.99 8.04 -27.67
CA LEU A 362 4.67 8.52 -29.02
C LEU A 362 5.87 8.32 -29.94
N PHE A 363 5.57 7.97 -31.18
CA PHE A 363 6.54 7.66 -32.21
C PHE A 363 6.20 8.35 -33.53
N THR A 364 7.21 8.85 -34.23
CA THR A 364 7.08 9.30 -35.63
C THR A 364 7.88 8.41 -36.55
N LEU A 365 7.33 8.07 -37.72
CA LEU A 365 8.05 7.38 -38.79
C LEU A 365 8.60 8.41 -39.77
N GLU A 366 9.84 8.86 -39.54
CA GLU A 366 10.51 9.85 -40.37
C GLU A 366 11.54 9.18 -41.28
N GLY A 367 11.26 9.16 -42.58
CA GLY A 367 12.03 8.40 -43.56
C GLY A 367 11.93 6.91 -43.30
N GLU A 368 13.06 6.25 -43.05
CA GLU A 368 13.12 4.81 -42.83
C GLU A 368 12.99 4.39 -41.36
N LYS A 369 12.96 5.33 -40.40
CA LYS A 369 13.15 5.04 -38.97
C LYS A 369 12.02 5.58 -38.09
N LEU A 370 11.75 4.83 -37.02
CA LEU A 370 10.90 5.29 -35.92
C LEU A 370 11.71 6.10 -34.90
N TYR A 371 11.21 7.27 -34.53
CA TYR A 371 11.77 8.12 -33.49
C TYR A 371 10.84 8.20 -32.28
N ILE A 372 11.39 8.05 -31.08
CA ILE A 372 10.65 8.18 -29.82
C ILE A 372 10.65 9.65 -29.40
N TRP A 373 9.47 10.15 -29.03
CA TRP A 373 9.33 11.49 -28.47
C TRP A 373 9.31 11.47 -26.94
N GLN A 374 9.85 12.51 -26.31
CA GLN A 374 9.91 12.65 -24.86
C GLN A 374 8.82 13.61 -24.38
N LEU A 375 8.02 13.14 -23.41
CA LEU A 375 7.02 13.97 -22.76
C LEU A 375 7.69 15.03 -21.88
N ARG A 376 7.28 16.29 -22.05
CA ARG A 376 7.71 17.43 -21.23
C ARG A 376 6.50 18.11 -20.60
N ALA A 377 6.77 18.98 -19.62
CA ALA A 377 5.75 19.81 -18.98
C ALA A 377 5.54 21.13 -19.72
N ASP A 378 6.59 21.62 -20.39
CA ASP A 378 6.63 22.80 -21.25
C ASP A 378 7.76 22.64 -22.30
N PHE A 379 7.84 23.58 -23.24
CA PHE A 379 8.88 23.59 -24.27
C PHE A 379 10.08 24.50 -23.94
N ASP A 380 10.15 25.14 -22.77
CA ASP A 380 11.12 26.22 -22.52
C ASP A 380 12.57 25.76 -22.54
N ALA A 381 12.83 24.52 -22.10
CA ALA A 381 14.15 23.90 -22.14
C ALA A 381 14.44 23.15 -23.47
N SER A 382 13.54 23.21 -24.45
CA SER A 382 13.63 22.44 -25.70
C SER A 382 14.39 23.20 -26.78
N LYS A 383 15.25 22.48 -27.49
CA LYS A 383 15.95 22.98 -28.70
C LYS A 383 15.18 22.60 -29.96
N ARG A 384 15.52 23.23 -31.10
CA ARG A 384 14.91 22.98 -32.42
C ARG A 384 14.84 21.49 -32.82
N SER A 385 15.87 20.72 -32.50
CA SER A 385 15.99 19.30 -32.86
C SER A 385 15.37 18.35 -31.84
N ASP A 386 14.97 18.85 -30.67
CA ASP A 386 14.51 18.02 -29.58
C ASP A 386 13.09 17.53 -29.86
N ARG A 387 12.93 16.20 -29.92
CA ARG A 387 11.64 15.55 -30.09
C ARG A 387 10.89 15.53 -28.76
N HIS A 388 10.47 16.71 -28.33
CA HIS A 388 9.67 16.93 -27.13
C HIS A 388 8.21 17.13 -27.52
N LEU A 389 7.29 16.67 -26.66
CA LEU A 389 5.85 16.85 -26.82
C LEU A 389 5.21 17.23 -25.48
N LEU A 390 4.05 17.88 -25.54
CA LEU A 390 3.17 18.08 -24.40
C LEU A 390 1.94 17.18 -24.53
N LEU A 391 1.43 16.69 -23.40
CA LEU A 391 0.24 15.85 -23.33
C LEU A 391 -0.74 16.46 -22.34
N ASP A 392 -1.92 16.86 -22.82
CA ASP A 392 -3.10 16.97 -21.97
C ASP A 392 -3.66 15.56 -21.76
N SER A 393 -3.33 14.95 -20.63
CA SER A 393 -3.80 13.60 -20.27
C SER A 393 -5.31 13.53 -20.00
N THR A 394 -5.97 14.67 -19.77
CA THR A 394 -7.41 14.73 -19.47
C THR A 394 -8.21 14.69 -20.77
N GLN A 395 -7.83 15.54 -21.72
CA GLN A 395 -8.49 15.64 -23.02
C GLN A 395 -7.91 14.66 -24.05
N GLY A 396 -6.73 14.11 -23.80
CA GLY A 396 -6.00 13.27 -24.74
C GLY A 396 -5.41 14.09 -25.89
N ILE A 397 -4.99 15.33 -25.68
CA ILE A 397 -4.41 16.15 -26.75
C ILE A 397 -2.89 16.10 -26.65
N VAL A 398 -2.23 15.77 -27.75
CA VAL A 398 -0.78 15.86 -27.89
C VAL A 398 -0.45 17.10 -28.71
N MET A 399 0.51 17.90 -28.23
CA MET A 399 1.01 19.07 -28.95
C MET A 399 2.51 18.94 -29.22
N PHE A 400 2.91 19.30 -30.44
CA PHE A 400 4.30 19.35 -30.90
C PHE A 400 4.91 20.75 -30.75
N GLY A 401 6.23 20.86 -30.93
CA GLY A 401 6.93 22.15 -30.89
C GLY A 401 6.64 23.03 -32.09
N ASP A 402 7.33 24.18 -32.17
CA ASP A 402 7.20 25.16 -33.25
C ASP A 402 8.38 25.21 -34.22
N GLY A 403 9.40 24.38 -33.98
CA GLY A 403 10.64 24.35 -34.78
C GLY A 403 11.74 25.25 -34.22
N GLU A 404 11.43 26.11 -33.24
CA GLU A 404 12.38 26.85 -32.41
C GLU A 404 12.59 26.14 -31.07
N LYS A 405 11.48 25.89 -30.38
CA LYS A 405 11.36 25.19 -29.11
C LYS A 405 10.70 23.82 -29.34
N GLY A 406 11.51 22.85 -29.73
CA GLY A 406 11.07 21.50 -30.05
C GLY A 406 10.83 21.27 -31.53
N HIS A 407 10.96 20.01 -31.94
CA HIS A 407 10.85 19.56 -33.33
C HIS A 407 9.39 19.59 -33.82
N VAL A 408 9.20 19.94 -35.10
CA VAL A 408 7.91 19.84 -35.81
C VAL A 408 7.91 18.56 -36.66
N PRO A 409 6.93 17.67 -36.51
CA PRO A 409 6.79 16.52 -37.40
C PRO A 409 6.68 16.98 -38.87
N PRO A 410 7.55 16.49 -39.78
CA PRO A 410 7.47 16.86 -41.19
C PRO A 410 6.14 16.47 -41.82
N THR A 411 5.74 17.18 -42.89
CA THR A 411 4.50 16.88 -43.61
C THR A 411 4.47 15.43 -44.08
N ASN A 412 3.31 14.78 -43.91
CA ASN A 412 3.04 13.39 -44.26
C ASN A 412 3.83 12.33 -43.46
N THR A 413 4.31 12.67 -42.26
CA THR A 413 5.00 11.74 -41.35
C THR A 413 3.99 10.97 -40.49
N PRO A 414 3.86 9.64 -40.59
CA PRO A 414 2.95 8.89 -39.74
C PRO A 414 3.29 9.05 -38.25
N VAL A 415 2.27 9.31 -37.43
CA VAL A 415 2.39 9.44 -35.98
C VAL A 415 1.65 8.31 -35.28
N TYR A 416 2.37 7.60 -34.40
CA TYR A 416 1.83 6.48 -33.63
C TYR A 416 1.90 6.75 -32.13
N ALA A 417 0.94 6.23 -31.38
CA ALA A 417 0.98 6.25 -29.92
C ALA A 417 0.67 4.88 -29.32
N ALA A 418 1.37 4.55 -28.25
CA ALA A 418 1.08 3.40 -27.39
C ALA A 418 0.85 3.93 -25.97
N TYR A 419 -0.35 3.69 -25.44
CA TYR A 419 -0.75 4.17 -24.11
C TYR A 419 -1.92 3.35 -23.59
N ARG A 420 -2.21 3.56 -22.31
CA ARG A 420 -3.39 3.03 -21.64
C ARG A 420 -4.37 4.15 -21.33
N ALA A 421 -5.63 3.92 -21.67
CA ALA A 421 -6.75 4.77 -21.29
C ALA A 421 -7.25 4.38 -19.89
N THR A 422 -7.71 5.36 -19.14
CA THR A 422 -8.38 5.17 -17.85
C THR A 422 -9.71 5.90 -17.86
N ARG A 423 -10.69 5.35 -17.17
CA ARG A 423 -11.99 5.98 -16.92
C ARG A 423 -11.97 6.87 -15.67
N ALA A 424 -10.80 7.05 -15.05
CA ALA A 424 -10.61 7.92 -13.89
C ALA A 424 -11.62 7.61 -12.78
N GLU A 425 -12.42 8.58 -12.35
CA GLU A 425 -13.45 8.41 -11.33
C GLU A 425 -14.55 7.39 -11.70
N ALA A 426 -14.87 7.27 -12.99
CA ALA A 426 -15.81 6.26 -13.49
C ALA A 426 -15.21 4.84 -13.48
N GLY A 427 -13.91 4.70 -13.22
CA GLY A 427 -13.25 3.43 -12.95
C GLY A 427 -13.51 2.87 -11.55
N ASN A 428 -14.09 3.66 -10.63
CA ASN A 428 -14.40 3.22 -9.27
C ASN A 428 -15.67 2.35 -9.26
N LEU A 429 -15.48 1.04 -9.38
CA LEU A 429 -16.56 0.06 -9.28
C LEU A 429 -16.79 -0.42 -7.85
N GLY A 430 -18.06 -0.70 -7.52
CA GLY A 430 -18.43 -1.33 -6.26
C GLY A 430 -17.88 -2.75 -6.09
N VAL A 431 -18.07 -3.32 -4.91
CA VAL A 431 -17.68 -4.71 -4.61
C VAL A 431 -18.45 -5.69 -5.50
N ASP A 432 -17.80 -6.78 -5.92
CA ASP A 432 -18.37 -7.84 -6.75
C ASP A 432 -18.98 -7.33 -8.08
N LYS A 433 -18.32 -6.36 -8.73
CA LYS A 433 -18.72 -5.83 -10.05
C LYS A 433 -17.84 -6.28 -11.20
N ILE A 434 -16.58 -6.66 -10.94
CA ILE A 434 -15.65 -7.19 -11.94
C ILE A 434 -15.77 -8.72 -11.94
N LYS A 435 -16.35 -9.28 -13.01
CA LYS A 435 -16.77 -10.68 -13.05
C LYS A 435 -16.37 -11.44 -14.30
N GLU A 436 -15.89 -10.76 -15.34
CA GLU A 436 -15.70 -11.38 -16.65
C GLU A 436 -14.25 -11.31 -17.11
N LEU A 437 -13.76 -12.40 -17.69
CA LEU A 437 -12.54 -12.37 -18.50
C LEU A 437 -12.89 -11.70 -19.84
N THR A 438 -12.21 -10.60 -20.16
CA THR A 438 -12.47 -9.82 -21.38
C THR A 438 -11.94 -10.55 -22.62
N ASN A 439 -12.69 -10.54 -23.73
CA ASN A 439 -12.22 -11.05 -25.02
C ASN A 439 -11.64 -9.92 -25.89
N SER A 440 -10.48 -9.41 -25.49
CA SER A 440 -9.75 -8.36 -26.21
C SER A 440 -8.65 -8.94 -27.11
N PRO A 441 -8.15 -8.18 -28.11
CA PRO A 441 -6.96 -8.57 -28.87
C PRO A 441 -5.74 -8.86 -27.97
N HIS A 442 -5.60 -8.11 -26.87
CA HIS A 442 -4.56 -8.31 -25.87
C HIS A 442 -4.67 -9.69 -25.21
N ASN A 443 -5.86 -10.04 -24.69
CA ASN A 443 -6.10 -11.34 -24.06
C ASN A 443 -6.00 -12.50 -25.05
N ARG A 444 -6.44 -12.34 -26.32
CA ARG A 444 -6.25 -13.36 -27.36
C ARG A 444 -4.77 -13.61 -27.64
N ALA A 445 -3.95 -12.56 -27.70
CA ALA A 445 -2.50 -12.69 -27.87
C ALA A 445 -1.84 -13.38 -26.66
N LEU A 446 -2.27 -13.07 -25.44
CA LEU A 446 -1.71 -13.64 -24.21
C LEU A 446 -2.14 -15.09 -23.93
N LEU A 447 -3.41 -15.41 -24.18
CA LEU A 447 -4.06 -16.62 -23.68
C LEU A 447 -4.43 -17.61 -24.80
N GLY A 448 -4.40 -17.17 -26.06
CA GLY A 448 -4.97 -17.91 -27.19
C GLY A 448 -6.50 -17.93 -27.12
N SER A 449 -7.07 -19.11 -26.87
CA SER A 449 -8.53 -19.29 -26.76
C SER A 449 -9.06 -18.73 -25.43
N VAL A 450 -9.55 -17.49 -25.45
CA VAL A 450 -10.12 -16.80 -24.27
C VAL A 450 -11.33 -17.56 -23.71
N ASP A 451 -12.19 -18.11 -24.58
CA ASP A 451 -13.40 -18.83 -24.16
C ASP A 451 -13.07 -20.12 -23.39
N ASP A 452 -12.00 -20.83 -23.78
CA ASP A 452 -11.58 -22.04 -23.06
C ASP A 452 -10.97 -21.72 -21.70
N VAL A 453 -10.30 -20.56 -21.57
CA VAL A 453 -9.84 -20.06 -20.27
C VAL A 453 -11.01 -19.59 -19.41
N LYS A 454 -12.01 -18.91 -20.00
CA LYS A 454 -13.20 -18.44 -19.28
C LYS A 454 -13.95 -19.60 -18.61
N LYS A 455 -14.07 -20.75 -19.28
CA LYS A 455 -14.71 -21.98 -18.75
C LYS A 455 -13.98 -22.60 -17.54
N GLN A 456 -12.72 -22.22 -17.27
CA GLN A 456 -11.95 -22.75 -16.14
C GLN A 456 -12.29 -22.03 -14.82
N PHE A 457 -12.90 -20.84 -14.87
CA PHE A 457 -13.30 -20.11 -13.68
C PHE A 457 -14.67 -20.55 -13.18
N ALA A 458 -14.77 -20.85 -11.89
CA ALA A 458 -16.04 -20.95 -11.18
C ALA A 458 -16.56 -19.56 -10.80
N SER A 459 -15.67 -18.66 -10.38
CA SER A 459 -16.00 -17.27 -10.11
C SER A 459 -14.79 -16.35 -10.27
N ILE A 460 -15.09 -15.11 -10.67
CA ILE A 460 -14.18 -13.97 -10.67
C ILE A 460 -14.92 -12.88 -9.89
N ALA A 461 -14.26 -12.29 -8.89
CA ALA A 461 -14.85 -11.23 -8.09
C ALA A 461 -13.79 -10.25 -7.60
N ASN A 462 -14.18 -8.98 -7.41
CA ASN A 462 -13.41 -8.03 -6.63
C ASN A 462 -13.97 -7.95 -5.20
N PRO A 463 -13.32 -8.57 -4.19
CA PRO A 463 -13.86 -8.61 -2.83
C PRO A 463 -13.79 -7.25 -2.10
N ILE A 464 -13.05 -6.28 -2.65
CA ILE A 464 -13.04 -4.90 -2.22
C ILE A 464 -13.45 -4.00 -3.39
N ALA A 465 -14.02 -2.83 -3.11
CA ALA A 465 -14.37 -1.88 -4.15
C ALA A 465 -13.11 -1.40 -4.88
N ALA A 466 -13.25 -1.04 -6.15
CA ALA A 466 -12.21 -0.30 -6.85
C ALA A 466 -12.24 1.17 -6.43
N GLN A 467 -11.08 1.68 -6.06
CA GLN A 467 -10.91 3.00 -5.46
C GLN A 467 -9.67 3.70 -6.03
N GLY A 468 -9.47 4.97 -5.69
CA GLY A 468 -8.31 5.75 -6.13
C GLY A 468 -8.44 6.37 -7.53
N GLY A 469 -9.44 5.94 -8.31
CA GLY A 469 -9.77 6.53 -9.59
C GLY A 469 -10.23 7.98 -9.41
N ALA A 470 -9.56 8.91 -10.08
CA ALA A 470 -9.83 10.33 -9.94
C ALA A 470 -9.58 11.07 -11.25
N ALA A 471 -10.45 12.04 -11.58
CA ALA A 471 -10.20 12.98 -12.65
C ALA A 471 -8.91 13.77 -12.42
N ALA A 472 -8.44 14.46 -13.46
CA ALA A 472 -7.35 15.41 -13.31
C ALA A 472 -7.69 16.45 -12.23
N GLU A 473 -6.72 16.79 -11.42
CA GLU A 473 -6.91 17.76 -10.35
C GLU A 473 -7.28 19.12 -10.97
N THR A 474 -8.32 19.76 -10.45
CA THR A 474 -8.70 21.09 -10.92
C THR A 474 -7.70 22.13 -10.42
N LEU A 475 -7.58 23.26 -11.14
CA LEU A 475 -6.68 24.34 -10.72
C LEU A 475 -6.96 24.85 -9.28
N PRO A 476 -8.22 25.06 -8.84
CA PRO A 476 -8.50 25.41 -7.45
C PRO A 476 -8.02 24.38 -6.43
N HIS A 477 -8.22 23.08 -6.67
CA HIS A 477 -7.71 22.03 -5.79
C HIS A 477 -6.17 22.00 -5.79
N ALA A 478 -5.55 22.17 -6.96
CA ALA A 478 -4.10 22.23 -7.07
C ALA A 478 -3.50 23.45 -6.33
N ILE A 479 -4.20 24.59 -6.31
CA ILE A 479 -3.83 25.76 -5.51
C ILE A 479 -3.97 25.45 -4.02
N GLY A 480 -5.10 24.87 -3.59
CA GLY A 480 -5.30 24.46 -2.20
C GLY A 480 -4.20 23.51 -1.72
N ARG A 481 -3.92 22.45 -2.49
CA ARG A 481 -2.81 21.53 -2.22
C ARG A 481 -1.45 22.23 -2.22
N ALA A 482 -1.23 23.22 -3.09
CA ALA A 482 0.03 23.96 -3.10
C ALA A 482 0.20 24.79 -1.82
N ILE A 483 -0.87 25.41 -1.32
CA ILE A 483 -0.88 26.10 -0.02
C ILE A 483 -0.58 25.10 1.10
N GLU A 484 -1.30 23.98 1.15
CA GLU A 484 -1.07 22.92 2.14
C GLU A 484 0.38 22.41 2.10
N LEU A 485 0.98 22.22 0.92
CA LEU A 485 2.36 21.78 0.78
C LEU A 485 3.40 22.83 1.20
N VAL A 486 3.05 24.12 1.13
CA VAL A 486 3.91 25.23 1.58
C VAL A 486 3.79 25.41 3.08
N GLU A 487 2.61 25.24 3.65
CA GLU A 487 2.36 25.29 5.10
C GLU A 487 2.84 24.02 5.81
N ALA A 488 2.83 22.87 5.13
CA ALA A 488 3.28 21.60 5.68
C ALA A 488 4.77 21.68 6.07
N PRO A 489 5.12 21.38 7.34
CA PRO A 489 6.48 21.52 7.82
C PRO A 489 7.38 20.48 7.15
N GLN A 490 8.29 20.92 6.28
CA GLN A 490 9.35 20.03 5.74
C GLN A 490 10.60 19.99 6.62
N ARG A 491 10.71 20.96 7.54
CA ARG A 491 11.79 21.10 8.53
C ARG A 491 11.16 21.29 9.89
N ALA A 492 11.80 20.74 10.92
CA ALA A 492 11.37 20.88 12.30
C ALA A 492 12.04 22.11 12.91
N VAL A 493 11.32 23.24 12.95
CA VAL A 493 11.80 24.53 13.49
C VAL A 493 11.08 24.85 14.80
N THR A 494 9.76 24.78 14.80
CA THR A 494 8.89 24.97 15.97
C THR A 494 8.58 23.66 16.67
N LEU A 495 8.10 23.70 17.93
CA LEU A 495 7.64 22.50 18.64
C LEU A 495 6.50 21.79 17.89
N GLN A 496 5.58 22.56 17.32
CA GLN A 496 4.49 22.01 16.51
C GLN A 496 5.02 21.29 15.27
N ASP A 497 6.05 21.82 14.60
CA ASP A 497 6.67 21.16 13.45
C ASP A 497 7.25 19.80 13.84
N TYR A 498 7.86 19.69 15.02
CA TYR A 498 8.38 18.43 15.55
C TYR A 498 7.26 17.41 15.79
N GLU A 499 6.13 17.85 16.36
CA GLU A 499 4.96 17.00 16.61
C GLU A 499 4.34 16.52 15.28
N THR A 500 4.03 17.44 14.37
CA THR A 500 3.47 17.13 13.04
C THR A 500 4.37 16.21 12.24
N LEU A 501 5.68 16.48 12.17
CA LEU A 501 6.62 15.61 11.46
C LEU A 501 6.74 14.22 12.12
N ALA A 502 6.65 14.13 13.44
CA ALA A 502 6.67 12.83 14.11
C ALA A 502 5.44 12.01 13.75
N GLU A 503 4.26 12.61 13.76
CA GLU A 503 3.02 11.97 13.33
C GLU A 503 3.08 11.55 11.86
N GLU A 504 3.76 12.31 11.00
CA GLU A 504 3.94 11.97 9.59
C GLU A 504 4.98 10.88 9.33
N THR A 505 5.70 10.37 10.35
CA THR A 505 6.74 9.34 10.16
C THR A 505 6.18 8.13 9.41
N PRO A 506 6.70 7.79 8.21
CA PRO A 506 6.20 6.66 7.43
C PRO A 506 6.36 5.32 8.15
N GLY A 507 5.32 4.48 8.10
CA GLY A 507 5.25 3.14 8.67
C GLY A 507 5.11 3.06 10.18
N VAL A 508 4.86 4.19 10.84
CA VAL A 508 4.60 4.31 12.28
C VAL A 508 3.16 4.78 12.51
N GLN A 509 2.55 4.30 13.59
CA GLN A 509 1.23 4.74 14.06
C GLN A 509 1.37 5.35 15.46
N LEU A 510 1.19 6.66 15.56
CA LEU A 510 1.21 7.38 16.84
C LEU A 510 -0.22 7.77 17.20
N ALA A 511 -0.59 7.55 18.46
CA ALA A 511 -1.85 8.02 18.99
C ALA A 511 -1.74 9.47 19.47
N ARG A 512 -0.63 9.82 20.13
CA ARG A 512 -0.38 11.16 20.68
C ARG A 512 1.12 11.48 20.63
N VAL A 513 1.44 12.75 20.43
CA VAL A 513 2.81 13.27 20.44
C VAL A 513 2.86 14.58 21.24
N SER A 514 3.98 14.84 21.91
CA SER A 514 4.25 16.16 22.48
C SER A 514 5.74 16.51 22.48
N ALA A 515 6.07 17.71 22.01
CA ALA A 515 7.43 18.23 21.99
C ALA A 515 7.66 19.23 23.15
N ARG A 516 8.83 19.11 23.78
CA ARG A 516 9.27 19.99 24.87
C ARG A 516 10.66 20.54 24.56
N ALA A 517 10.78 21.87 24.62
CA ALA A 517 12.05 22.55 24.44
C ALA A 517 12.87 22.59 25.74
N ASN A 518 14.17 22.46 25.60
CA ASN A 518 15.17 22.61 26.65
C ASN A 518 14.99 21.65 27.84
N LEU A 519 14.40 20.49 27.61
CA LEU A 519 14.13 19.47 28.62
C LEU A 519 14.98 18.24 28.33
N HIS A 520 15.75 17.78 29.31
CA HIS A 520 16.46 16.49 29.21
C HIS A 520 15.64 15.40 29.92
N PRO A 521 15.38 14.24 29.29
CA PRO A 521 14.48 13.23 29.84
C PRO A 521 14.97 12.64 31.17
N SER A 522 16.28 12.40 31.30
CA SER A 522 16.89 11.90 32.55
C SER A 522 17.15 12.97 33.61
N PHE A 523 17.06 14.26 33.26
CA PHE A 523 17.40 15.37 34.14
C PHE A 523 16.34 16.48 34.04
N PRO A 524 15.07 16.19 34.39
CA PRO A 524 13.95 17.09 34.14
C PRO A 524 14.03 18.40 34.96
N CYS A 525 14.83 18.42 36.03
CA CYS A 525 15.06 19.60 36.86
C CYS A 525 16.08 20.59 36.27
N PHE A 526 16.78 20.20 35.19
CA PHE A 526 17.79 21.04 34.54
C PHE A 526 17.29 21.54 33.18
N LYS A 527 17.54 22.82 32.90
CA LYS A 527 17.34 23.38 31.56
C LYS A 527 18.50 22.92 30.66
N ALA A 528 18.17 22.29 29.54
CA ALA A 528 19.13 21.78 28.56
C ALA A 528 19.01 22.55 27.22
N PRO A 529 19.61 23.75 27.09
CA PRO A 529 19.51 24.55 25.87
C PRO A 529 19.86 23.79 24.59
N GLY A 530 19.05 23.96 23.55
CA GLY A 530 19.27 23.34 22.24
C GLY A 530 18.89 21.85 22.17
N LEU A 531 18.24 21.31 23.21
CA LEU A 531 17.65 19.98 23.20
C LEU A 531 16.13 20.06 23.05
N ILE A 532 15.58 19.30 22.10
CA ILE A 532 14.15 19.04 21.98
C ILE A 532 13.90 17.60 22.41
N THR A 533 13.03 17.41 23.41
CA THR A 533 12.57 16.09 23.82
C THR A 533 11.16 15.88 23.28
N LEU A 534 11.00 14.84 22.48
CA LEU A 534 9.74 14.45 21.88
C LEU A 534 9.20 13.22 22.62
N LEU A 535 8.03 13.39 23.22
CA LEU A 535 7.29 12.33 23.87
C LEU A 535 6.31 11.72 22.86
N VAL A 536 6.42 10.42 22.61
CA VAL A 536 5.57 9.70 21.64
C VAL A 536 4.80 8.58 22.32
N LEU A 537 3.53 8.45 21.96
CA LEU A 537 2.62 7.45 22.49
C LEU A 537 1.95 6.68 21.35
N PRO A 538 2.17 5.35 21.22
CA PRO A 538 1.45 4.51 20.27
C PRO A 538 0.03 4.19 20.78
N TYR A 539 -0.70 3.33 20.05
CA TYR A 539 -2.00 2.80 20.49
C TYR A 539 -1.89 1.55 21.36
N LEU A 540 -0.72 0.87 21.35
CA LEU A 540 -0.51 -0.40 22.02
C LEU A 540 0.63 -0.37 23.05
N PRO A 541 0.57 -1.21 24.09
CA PRO A 541 -0.60 -1.99 24.56
C PRO A 541 -1.78 -1.09 24.94
N VAL A 542 -3.02 -1.56 24.80
CA VAL A 542 -4.23 -0.73 24.93
C VAL A 542 -4.30 0.01 26.28
N ASP A 543 -4.04 -0.69 27.38
CA ASP A 543 -4.19 -0.14 28.74
C ASP A 543 -3.06 0.80 29.13
N ARG A 544 -1.83 0.49 28.67
CA ARG A 544 -0.61 1.24 28.99
C ARG A 544 0.27 1.36 27.73
N PRO A 545 -0.09 2.23 26.78
CA PRO A 545 0.64 2.33 25.52
C PRO A 545 2.10 2.71 25.73
N MET A 546 3.00 1.99 25.06
CA MET A 546 4.44 2.17 25.24
C MET A 546 5.17 1.96 23.90
N PRO A 547 5.96 2.95 23.43
CA PRO A 547 6.66 2.81 22.17
C PRO A 547 7.76 1.75 22.25
N SER A 548 7.93 0.98 21.16
CA SER A 548 9.08 0.10 21.01
C SER A 548 10.35 0.88 20.70
N GLN A 549 11.51 0.28 20.96
CA GLN A 549 12.80 0.86 20.55
C GLN A 549 12.87 1.09 19.03
N GLY A 550 12.30 0.20 18.23
CA GLY A 550 12.21 0.37 16.78
C GLY A 550 11.36 1.58 16.37
N LEU A 551 10.26 1.86 17.09
CA LEU A 551 9.42 3.03 16.85
C LEU A 551 10.19 4.31 17.18
N LEU A 552 10.81 4.37 18.36
CA LEU A 552 11.62 5.51 18.79
C LEU A 552 12.74 5.81 17.79
N GLN A 553 13.43 4.76 17.30
CA GLN A 553 14.49 4.90 16.30
C GLN A 553 13.96 5.39 14.95
N ALA A 554 12.81 4.88 14.49
CA ALA A 554 12.20 5.30 13.23
C ALA A 554 11.84 6.79 13.25
N VAL A 555 11.16 7.26 14.31
CA VAL A 555 10.81 8.68 14.47
C VAL A 555 12.06 9.53 14.62
N ARG A 556 13.04 9.10 15.44
CA ARG A 556 14.33 9.81 15.59
C ARG A 556 15.06 9.96 14.26
N ALA A 557 15.13 8.90 13.46
CA ALA A 557 15.77 8.93 12.14
C ALA A 557 15.04 9.91 11.19
N TYR A 558 13.71 9.89 11.20
CA TYR A 558 12.89 10.78 10.39
C TYR A 558 13.11 12.27 10.73
N LEU A 559 13.12 12.61 12.02
CA LEU A 559 13.33 13.97 12.51
C LEU A 559 14.78 14.46 12.40
N THR A 560 15.76 13.56 12.56
CA THR A 560 17.19 13.93 12.51
C THR A 560 17.58 14.57 11.19
N ARG A 561 16.92 14.19 10.09
CA ARG A 561 17.14 14.77 8.74
C ARG A 561 16.45 16.11 8.53
N ARG A 562 15.51 16.45 9.40
CA ARG A 562 14.61 17.60 9.27
C ARG A 562 14.84 18.67 10.34
N ARG A 563 15.61 18.38 11.40
CA ARG A 563 15.98 19.32 12.46
C ARG A 563 16.89 20.46 11.97
N VAL A 564 16.85 21.58 12.70
CA VAL A 564 17.83 22.66 12.59
C VAL A 564 19.22 22.18 13.06
N ILE A 565 20.28 22.66 12.40
CA ILE A 565 21.67 22.37 12.79
C ILE A 565 21.93 22.87 14.21
N GLY A 566 22.62 22.06 15.02
CA GLY A 566 22.90 22.37 16.43
C GLY A 566 21.83 21.90 17.41
N THR A 567 20.60 21.64 16.97
CA THR A 567 19.51 21.17 17.84
C THR A 567 19.59 19.67 18.06
N ARG A 568 19.74 19.19 19.30
CA ARG A 568 19.66 17.75 19.61
C ARG A 568 18.19 17.34 19.74
N VAL A 569 17.87 16.13 19.29
CA VAL A 569 16.50 15.57 19.37
C VAL A 569 16.58 14.23 20.09
N GLU A 570 15.84 14.12 21.18
CA GLU A 570 15.63 12.87 21.91
C GLU A 570 14.16 12.48 21.80
N VAL A 571 13.90 11.23 21.42
CA VAL A 571 12.55 10.68 21.28
C VAL A 571 12.37 9.64 22.37
N VAL A 572 11.35 9.82 23.21
CA VAL A 572 11.13 9.02 24.42
C VAL A 572 9.66 8.59 24.54
N GLY A 573 9.42 7.50 25.27
CA GLY A 573 8.09 7.12 25.75
C GLY A 573 7.74 7.81 27.08
N PRO A 574 6.47 7.70 27.52
CA PRO A 574 6.03 8.30 28.78
C PRO A 574 6.61 7.56 29.99
N THR A 575 6.77 8.30 31.08
CA THR A 575 6.92 7.69 32.41
C THR A 575 5.55 7.65 33.06
N TYR A 576 5.03 6.44 33.27
CA TYR A 576 3.73 6.27 33.90
C TYR A 576 3.84 6.40 35.41
N LEU A 577 2.91 7.14 36.01
CA LEU A 577 2.65 7.15 37.44
C LEU A 577 1.27 6.53 37.67
N GLU A 578 1.23 5.38 38.33
CA GLU A 578 -0.04 4.77 38.71
C GLU A 578 -0.68 5.56 39.86
N VAL A 579 -1.97 5.87 39.72
CA VAL A 579 -2.74 6.58 40.74
C VAL A 579 -3.99 5.77 41.06
N ALA A 580 -4.03 5.23 42.28
CA ALA A 580 -5.22 4.62 42.85
C ALA A 580 -6.05 5.66 43.61
N VAL A 581 -7.33 5.33 43.82
CA VAL A 581 -8.28 6.18 44.53
C VAL A 581 -8.88 5.34 45.64
N GLN A 582 -8.80 5.86 46.86
CA GLN A 582 -9.48 5.30 48.01
C GLN A 582 -10.63 6.23 48.39
N ALA A 583 -11.86 5.76 48.31
CA ALA A 583 -13.02 6.59 48.56
C ALA A 583 -14.14 5.85 49.29
N LYS A 584 -14.87 6.59 50.15
CA LYS A 584 -16.12 6.16 50.76
C LYS A 584 -17.25 6.97 50.16
N VAL A 585 -18.26 6.30 49.63
CA VAL A 585 -19.33 6.91 48.83
C VAL A 585 -20.69 6.48 49.36
N GLN A 586 -21.61 7.43 49.52
CA GLN A 586 -23.00 7.15 49.90
C GLN A 586 -23.82 6.89 48.63
N ALA A 587 -24.51 5.75 48.57
CA ALA A 587 -25.42 5.44 47.46
C ALA A 587 -26.80 6.11 47.64
N CYS A 588 -27.45 6.44 46.52
CA CYS A 588 -28.87 6.79 46.52
C CYS A 588 -29.74 5.61 46.99
N VAL A 589 -30.91 5.92 47.54
CA VAL A 589 -31.86 4.91 48.04
C VAL A 589 -32.28 3.95 46.92
N GLY A 590 -32.16 2.64 47.17
CA GLY A 590 -32.60 1.58 46.25
C GLY A 590 -31.58 1.15 45.19
N VAL A 591 -30.35 1.71 45.19
CA VAL A 591 -29.29 1.32 44.26
C VAL A 591 -28.53 0.07 44.73
N ASN A 592 -28.21 -0.84 43.81
CA ASN A 592 -27.34 -1.97 44.08
C ASN A 592 -25.89 -1.49 44.29
N LYS A 593 -25.37 -1.68 45.51
CA LYS A 593 -24.05 -1.21 45.94
C LYS A 593 -22.90 -1.82 45.13
N THR A 594 -22.96 -3.11 44.82
CA THR A 594 -21.90 -3.80 44.06
C THR A 594 -21.82 -3.29 42.63
N GLU A 595 -22.97 -3.06 41.99
CA GLU A 595 -23.03 -2.49 40.64
C GLU A 595 -22.61 -1.03 40.62
N LEU A 596 -22.94 -0.26 41.67
CA LEU A 596 -22.46 1.12 41.81
C LEU A 596 -20.95 1.17 41.99
N GLN A 597 -20.39 0.30 42.84
CA GLN A 597 -18.95 0.18 43.05
C GLN A 597 -18.23 -0.09 41.73
N GLN A 598 -18.71 -1.06 40.93
CA GLN A 598 -18.10 -1.36 39.64
C GLN A 598 -18.21 -0.17 38.67
N ARG A 599 -19.36 0.51 38.62
CA ARG A 599 -19.54 1.70 37.77
C ARG A 599 -18.57 2.84 38.14
N ILE A 600 -18.35 3.07 39.43
CA ILE A 600 -17.37 4.06 39.92
C ILE A 600 -15.96 3.65 39.48
N VAL A 601 -15.58 2.38 39.66
CA VAL A 601 -14.27 1.87 39.22
C VAL A 601 -14.09 2.04 37.71
N ASP A 602 -15.09 1.72 36.90
CA ASP A 602 -15.04 1.88 35.45
C ASP A 602 -14.94 3.35 35.02
N ALA A 603 -15.64 4.26 35.72
CA ALA A 603 -15.55 5.70 35.48
C ALA A 603 -14.15 6.23 35.80
N LEU A 604 -13.55 5.82 36.92
CA LEU A 604 -12.19 6.18 37.30
C LEU A 604 -11.14 5.62 36.33
N ASN A 605 -11.27 4.34 35.93
CA ASN A 605 -10.40 3.71 34.95
C ASN A 605 -10.46 4.46 33.60
N ARG A 606 -11.66 4.87 33.17
CA ARG A 606 -11.84 5.68 31.97
C ARG A 606 -11.21 7.06 32.13
N PHE A 607 -11.41 7.72 33.27
CA PHE A 607 -10.85 9.05 33.54
C PHE A 607 -9.32 9.06 33.55
N PHE A 608 -8.68 8.04 34.11
CA PHE A 608 -7.22 7.90 34.08
C PHE A 608 -6.67 7.27 32.81
N HIS A 609 -7.51 6.96 31.82
CA HIS A 609 -7.06 6.30 30.59
C HIS A 609 -6.16 7.23 29.75
N PRO A 610 -4.95 6.79 29.34
CA PRO A 610 -3.97 7.65 28.68
C PRO A 610 -4.41 8.16 27.29
N LEU A 611 -5.32 7.44 26.62
CA LEU A 611 -5.80 7.78 25.27
C LEU A 611 -7.24 8.32 25.22
N GLN A 612 -8.05 8.08 26.26
CA GLN A 612 -9.50 8.33 26.23
C GLN A 612 -10.02 9.04 27.50
N GLY A 613 -9.16 9.20 28.50
CA GLY A 613 -9.48 9.87 29.76
C GLY A 613 -9.07 11.34 29.75
N GLY A 614 -8.66 11.81 30.92
CA GLY A 614 -8.35 13.21 31.16
C GLY A 614 -9.60 14.08 31.29
N PRO A 615 -9.42 15.36 31.67
CA PRO A 615 -10.52 16.30 31.87
C PRO A 615 -11.33 16.56 30.58
N ASP A 616 -10.67 16.53 29.42
CA ASP A 616 -11.29 16.80 28.12
C ASP A 616 -11.73 15.53 27.36
N GLY A 617 -11.53 14.33 27.93
CA GLY A 617 -11.89 13.06 27.30
C GLY A 617 -11.05 12.66 26.07
N VAL A 618 -9.95 13.36 25.79
CA VAL A 618 -9.03 13.10 24.65
C VAL A 618 -7.70 12.44 25.08
N GLY A 619 -7.69 11.87 26.28
CA GLY A 619 -6.51 11.28 26.92
C GLY A 619 -5.83 12.22 27.92
N TRP A 620 -5.24 11.65 28.97
CA TRP A 620 -4.61 12.43 30.04
C TRP A 620 -3.53 13.40 29.51
N PRO A 621 -3.59 14.72 29.77
CA PRO A 621 -2.58 15.66 29.26
C PRO A 621 -1.17 15.37 29.78
N PHE A 622 -0.17 15.39 28.89
CA PHE A 622 1.22 15.06 29.26
C PHE A 622 1.78 16.02 30.30
N GLY A 623 2.26 15.44 31.41
CA GLY A 623 2.85 16.17 32.54
C GLY A 623 1.87 16.99 33.36
N ARG A 624 0.56 16.79 33.20
CA ARG A 624 -0.46 17.43 34.03
C ARG A 624 -0.71 16.64 35.31
N ASP A 625 -0.70 17.36 36.42
CA ASP A 625 -1.02 16.85 37.76
C ASP A 625 -2.44 16.29 37.85
N VAL A 626 -2.65 15.32 38.76
CA VAL A 626 -3.98 14.83 39.11
C VAL A 626 -4.57 15.73 40.17
N TYR A 627 -5.65 16.43 39.83
CA TYR A 627 -6.38 17.27 40.76
C TYR A 627 -7.45 16.46 41.49
N ARG A 628 -7.41 16.50 42.81
CA ARG A 628 -8.36 15.77 43.67
C ARG A 628 -9.81 16.17 43.40
N SER A 629 -10.06 17.43 43.09
CA SER A 629 -11.40 17.95 42.78
C SER A 629 -12.01 17.31 41.54
N GLU A 630 -11.22 17.03 40.52
CA GLU A 630 -11.72 16.41 39.27
C GLU A 630 -12.05 14.94 39.50
N VAL A 631 -11.23 14.23 40.30
CA VAL A 631 -11.52 12.85 40.68
C VAL A 631 -12.80 12.78 41.51
N LEU A 632 -13.00 13.73 42.42
CA LEU A 632 -14.24 13.84 43.21
C LEU A 632 -15.44 14.07 42.29
N GLN A 633 -15.33 14.98 41.32
CA GLN A 633 -16.37 15.23 40.33
C GLN A 633 -16.73 13.98 39.52
N VAL A 634 -15.74 13.21 39.05
CA VAL A 634 -15.99 11.95 38.31
C VAL A 634 -16.80 10.95 39.14
N ILE A 635 -16.53 10.83 40.44
CA ILE A 635 -17.30 9.95 41.31
C ILE A 635 -18.71 10.50 41.53
N ASP A 636 -18.84 11.80 41.81
CA ASP A 636 -20.13 12.46 42.06
C ASP A 636 -21.08 12.39 40.85
N GLU A 637 -20.55 12.53 39.64
CA GLU A 637 -21.30 12.41 38.38
C GLU A 637 -21.70 10.96 38.04
N THR A 638 -21.20 9.96 38.76
CA THR A 638 -21.55 8.57 38.52
C THR A 638 -22.99 8.30 39.00
N VAL A 639 -23.86 7.92 38.07
CA VAL A 639 -25.30 7.68 38.33
C VAL A 639 -25.52 6.76 39.54
N GLY A 640 -26.23 7.24 40.54
CA GLY A 640 -26.57 6.47 41.76
C GLY A 640 -25.66 6.78 42.95
N VAL A 641 -24.66 7.64 42.79
CA VAL A 641 -23.97 8.31 43.91
C VAL A 641 -24.84 9.45 44.44
N ASP A 642 -24.99 9.51 45.77
CA ASP A 642 -25.63 10.63 46.46
C ASP A 642 -24.61 11.70 46.84
N HIS A 643 -23.52 11.30 47.52
CA HIS A 643 -22.37 12.16 47.81
C HIS A 643 -21.12 11.34 48.19
N VAL A 644 -19.94 11.97 48.11
CA VAL A 644 -18.66 11.39 48.51
C VAL A 644 -18.30 11.79 49.95
N LEU A 645 -18.11 10.82 50.85
CA LEU A 645 -17.78 11.05 52.27
C LEU A 645 -16.29 11.29 52.49
N SER A 646 -15.44 10.56 51.78
CA SER A 646 -13.99 10.71 51.83
C SER A 646 -13.35 10.26 50.53
N LEU A 647 -12.24 10.90 50.16
CA LEU A 647 -11.47 10.58 48.96
C LEU A 647 -10.00 10.88 49.19
N GLU A 648 -9.15 9.90 48.97
CA GLU A 648 -7.69 9.99 49.02
C GLU A 648 -7.10 9.45 47.73
N LEU A 649 -6.04 10.09 47.26
CA LEU A 649 -5.28 9.63 46.10
C LEU A 649 -4.05 8.87 46.59
N ILE A 650 -3.77 7.73 45.98
CA ILE A 650 -2.64 6.85 46.31
C ILE A 650 -1.73 6.76 45.08
N PRO A 651 -0.67 7.56 45.01
CA PRO A 651 0.36 7.40 43.98
C PRO A 651 1.15 6.11 44.19
N GLU A 652 1.65 5.54 43.11
CA GLU A 652 2.50 4.33 43.14
C GLU A 652 3.64 4.44 44.16
N GLY A 653 3.70 3.48 45.09
CA GLY A 653 4.75 3.41 46.12
C GLY A 653 4.68 4.49 47.20
N LYS A 654 3.55 5.20 47.35
CA LYS A 654 3.33 6.23 48.37
C LYS A 654 2.09 5.97 49.22
N GLU A 655 2.04 6.61 50.37
CA GLU A 655 0.89 6.59 51.27
C GLU A 655 -0.31 7.39 50.69
N PRO A 656 -1.56 7.05 51.08
CA PRO A 656 -2.74 7.82 50.74
C PRO A 656 -2.62 9.29 51.16
N GLN A 657 -3.06 10.20 50.29
CA GLN A 657 -3.01 11.63 50.56
C GLN A 657 -4.29 12.36 50.13
N CYS A 658 -4.62 13.40 50.90
CA CYS A 658 -5.74 14.31 50.65
C CYS A 658 -5.39 15.45 49.66
N GLY A 659 -4.19 15.45 49.08
CA GLY A 659 -3.71 16.48 48.14
C GLY A 659 -3.72 16.03 46.67
N ASN A 660 -3.36 16.95 45.78
CA ASN A 660 -3.13 16.64 44.37
C ASN A 660 -1.88 15.75 44.19
N VAL A 661 -1.84 14.99 43.09
CA VAL A 661 -0.66 14.19 42.72
C VAL A 661 0.11 14.93 41.65
N CYS A 662 1.34 15.35 41.97
CA CYS A 662 2.19 16.04 41.00
C CYS A 662 2.87 15.07 40.04
N LEU A 663 2.86 15.42 38.75
CA LEU A 663 3.53 14.68 37.69
C LEU A 663 4.74 15.47 37.17
N GLY A 664 5.77 14.73 36.72
CA GLY A 664 6.87 15.31 35.98
C GLY A 664 6.44 15.73 34.55
N PRO A 665 7.21 16.58 33.86
CA PRO A 665 6.82 17.12 32.54
C PRO A 665 6.69 16.07 31.41
N LEU A 666 7.24 14.86 31.63
CA LEU A 666 7.12 13.71 30.73
C LEU A 666 6.23 12.59 31.31
N GLY A 667 5.57 12.88 32.43
CA GLY A 667 4.72 11.94 33.14
C GLY A 667 3.38 11.75 32.44
N LEU A 668 2.84 10.54 32.56
CA LEU A 668 1.47 10.22 32.20
C LEU A 668 0.82 9.43 33.34
N VAL A 669 -0.48 9.61 33.55
CA VAL A 669 -1.20 8.85 34.59
C VAL A 669 -1.66 7.52 34.01
N ALA A 670 -1.64 6.49 34.85
CA ALA A 670 -2.36 5.25 34.63
C ALA A 670 -3.24 4.95 35.86
N ALA A 671 -4.37 4.28 35.63
CA ALA A 671 -5.24 3.84 36.71
C ALA A 671 -4.53 2.77 37.57
N GLY A 672 -4.47 3.00 38.88
CA GLY A 672 -4.08 1.98 39.85
C GLY A 672 -5.26 1.14 40.31
N GLN A 673 -5.06 0.28 41.32
CA GLN A 673 -6.16 -0.48 41.92
C GLN A 673 -6.99 0.41 42.88
N HIS A 674 -8.19 0.79 42.46
CA HIS A 674 -9.09 1.62 43.26
C HIS A 674 -9.74 0.85 44.42
N GLN A 675 -9.86 1.51 45.57
CA GLN A 675 -10.48 0.98 46.79
C GLN A 675 -11.75 1.79 47.10
N ILE A 676 -12.89 1.31 46.61
CA ILE A 676 -14.17 2.03 46.72
C ILE A 676 -15.10 1.29 47.67
N GLU A 677 -15.48 1.95 48.77
CA GLU A 677 -16.46 1.47 49.74
C GLU A 677 -17.80 2.21 49.53
N VAL A 678 -18.87 1.46 49.27
CA VAL A 678 -20.21 2.01 49.01
C VAL A 678 -21.14 1.74 50.21
N LEU A 679 -21.65 2.81 50.83
CA LEU A 679 -22.50 2.77 52.04
C LEU A 679 -23.99 2.84 51.77
#